data_AF-A0A1W5D7M5-F1
#
_entry.id   AF-A0A1W5D7M5-F1
#
_cell.length_a   1.000
_cell.length_b   1.000
_cell.length_c   1.000
_cell.angle_alpha   90.00
_cell.angle_beta   90.00
_cell.angle_gamma   90.00
#
_symmetry.space_group_name_H-M   'P 1'
#
loop_
_entity.id
_entity.type
_entity.pdbx_description
1 polymer ?
#
loop_
_entity_poly.entity_id
_entity_poly.type
_entity_poly.pdbx_seq_one_letter_code
_entity_poly.pdbx_strand_id
1 'polypeptide(L)'
;MSDGDGAGTCGPAFGNAECPDGQCCSYTGYCGRTEVYCNDPYCQYEYGICDSNTTPAGPSTLTDPRPLLGSVTYTHDIIDCVEKNVVALSFDDGPWNFTNELLDTLASFGFHATFFITGNNLGKGPIDTTPPYPTIIQRMIADGHQVASHTWSHYSLQNLSSAMRYEQMGKNERALANIIGKYPTYMRPPYSQCDAPSGCQADMLALGYHRIYFDLNTQDYLNPLPTQIQKSKDLVAATLSQSAKPPNVDFLSIQHDVIEQSVTNLTSYYLGLIKAKGWKAAHEHHEDNIPEGEAVSPDPLDAILWVHVIIQIISFGLIFPTGMVLGIVRSRWHVPLQVTGAVLAIVGYFLGHAHGGRQFAPNIHAAFASSLMLMLLLQVLFGIYLKLHLEKGIHARIRRYAVVAHGVLGKMMPVVSWVQMIFGGITALGFCRDDHLGQCLAHFIMGSAFIGYGVVLTILLAVGQYWLRRTGRSQEFFDSLLIAAWGCVNTFTEHRWGGPWVKNDLQHTSMGIVWWCAGLLGVWLSRKRDGRPKRNLIPGIVILMTGWAMSAHPQGLPLSTMVHSVFGYTLMAAGATRIVEIAFVLKDRNSISSKHGEETNSFQYLPPFLLYASGFLFMGATEEQMVLLSDAHVTHVSYVLILYSIAFLLFLFVNMLLHLYASYAWPLNSSPTALKVDAEAMRASGRANGGLNGHAMSGASDSRVRDAEEFELEGLISEGEEESGFSPGRKQTQRVT
;
A
#
# COMPACT_ATOMS: atom_id res chain seq x y z
N MET A 1 -1.98 -27.24 -64.46
CA MET A 1 -2.80 -27.91 -63.43
C MET A 1 -4.01 -28.46 -64.14
N SER A 2 -4.03 -29.77 -64.36
CA SER A 2 -5.14 -30.50 -64.97
C SER A 2 -5.25 -31.82 -64.22
N ASP A 3 -5.84 -31.77 -63.03
CA ASP A 3 -6.26 -32.95 -62.28
C ASP A 3 -7.61 -32.64 -61.61
N GLY A 4 -8.69 -33.05 -62.28
CA GLY A 4 -9.72 -33.90 -61.68
C GLY A 4 -10.81 -33.33 -60.77
N ASP A 5 -10.64 -32.20 -60.06
CA ASP A 5 -11.65 -31.75 -59.07
C ASP A 5 -12.13 -30.31 -59.32
N GLY A 6 -13.40 -30.16 -59.73
CA GLY A 6 -14.15 -28.89 -59.71
C GLY A 6 -14.39 -28.21 -61.07
N ALA A 7 -15.29 -28.74 -61.90
CA ALA A 7 -15.74 -28.05 -63.11
C ALA A 7 -16.77 -26.95 -62.75
N GLY A 8 -16.30 -25.79 -62.27
CA GLY A 8 -17.15 -24.64 -61.96
C GLY A 8 -16.36 -23.36 -61.76
N THR A 9 -16.91 -22.24 -62.22
CA THR A 9 -16.38 -20.89 -62.00
C THR A 9 -17.25 -20.14 -61.01
N CYS A 10 -16.66 -19.28 -60.18
CA CYS A 10 -17.34 -18.55 -59.10
C CYS A 10 -16.79 -17.15 -58.92
N GLY A 11 -17.54 -16.30 -58.22
CA GLY A 11 -17.13 -14.95 -57.89
C GLY A 11 -17.50 -13.89 -58.92
N PRO A 12 -17.09 -12.63 -58.69
CA PRO A 12 -17.60 -11.47 -59.41
C PRO A 12 -17.19 -11.47 -60.90
N ALA A 13 -16.00 -12.01 -61.21
CA ALA A 13 -15.51 -12.15 -62.58
C ALA A 13 -16.38 -13.09 -63.45
N PHE A 14 -17.16 -13.96 -62.82
CA PHE A 14 -18.01 -14.95 -63.48
C PHE A 14 -19.49 -14.69 -63.22
N GLY A 15 -19.87 -13.41 -63.08
CA GLY A 15 -21.26 -13.00 -62.94
C GLY A 15 -21.86 -13.30 -61.58
N ASN A 16 -21.05 -13.23 -60.51
CA ASN A 16 -21.44 -13.58 -59.14
C ASN A 16 -21.92 -15.04 -59.00
N ALA A 17 -21.35 -15.95 -59.78
CA ALA A 17 -21.65 -17.38 -59.68
C ALA A 17 -21.16 -17.92 -58.33
N GLU A 18 -21.99 -18.75 -57.68
CA GLU A 18 -21.64 -19.48 -56.46
C GLU A 18 -21.17 -20.89 -56.80
N CYS A 19 -20.25 -21.42 -55.99
CA CYS A 19 -19.82 -22.80 -56.13
C CYS A 19 -20.90 -23.79 -55.69
N PRO A 20 -20.92 -25.02 -56.26
CA PRO A 20 -21.81 -26.07 -55.80
C PRO A 20 -21.63 -26.42 -54.32
N ASP A 21 -22.67 -26.95 -53.68
CA ASP A 21 -22.68 -27.30 -52.26
C ASP A 21 -21.42 -28.07 -51.81
N GLY A 22 -20.79 -27.56 -50.74
CA GLY A 22 -19.58 -28.16 -50.19
C GLY A 22 -18.30 -27.88 -50.99
N GLN A 23 -18.30 -26.90 -51.91
CA GLN A 23 -17.09 -26.42 -52.59
C GLN A 23 -16.75 -24.99 -52.17
N CYS A 24 -15.46 -24.71 -52.22
CA CYS A 24 -14.85 -23.43 -51.91
C CYS A 24 -14.61 -22.65 -53.20
N CYS A 25 -14.72 -21.33 -53.14
CA CYS A 25 -14.41 -20.45 -54.26
C CYS A 25 -13.00 -19.88 -54.11
N SER A 26 -12.05 -20.33 -54.92
CA SER A 26 -10.67 -19.81 -54.90
C SER A 26 -10.60 -18.33 -55.27
N TYR A 27 -9.51 -17.65 -54.92
CA TYR A 27 -9.27 -16.24 -55.31
C TYR A 27 -9.26 -16.02 -56.83
N THR A 28 -8.97 -17.06 -57.62
CA THR A 28 -8.99 -17.03 -59.09
C THR A 28 -10.37 -17.29 -59.70
N GLY A 29 -11.39 -17.53 -58.87
CA GLY A 29 -12.76 -17.75 -59.30
C GLY A 29 -13.05 -19.15 -59.83
N TYR A 30 -12.34 -20.16 -59.32
CA TYR A 30 -12.62 -21.57 -59.60
C TYR A 30 -13.10 -22.29 -58.34
N CYS A 31 -14.01 -23.25 -58.53
CA CYS A 31 -14.56 -24.08 -57.47
C CYS A 31 -13.71 -25.32 -57.21
N GLY A 32 -13.53 -25.68 -55.93
CA GLY A 32 -12.83 -26.91 -55.55
C GLY A 32 -12.96 -27.21 -54.06
N ARG A 33 -12.33 -28.29 -53.60
CA ARG A 33 -12.42 -28.75 -52.19
C ARG A 33 -11.07 -28.86 -51.49
N THR A 34 -9.98 -28.64 -52.20
CA THR A 34 -8.63 -28.72 -51.61
C THR A 34 -8.26 -27.38 -50.98
N GLU A 35 -7.24 -27.40 -50.12
CA GLU A 35 -6.73 -26.21 -49.42
C GLU A 35 -6.49 -25.01 -50.35
N VAL A 36 -6.01 -25.24 -51.57
CA VAL A 36 -5.76 -24.21 -52.59
C VAL A 36 -7.01 -23.41 -52.97
N TYR A 37 -8.21 -24.00 -52.81
CA TYR A 37 -9.48 -23.33 -53.05
C TYR A 37 -10.13 -22.77 -51.78
N CYS A 38 -9.81 -23.38 -50.63
CA CYS A 38 -10.55 -23.18 -49.39
C CYS A 38 -9.85 -22.30 -48.37
N ASN A 39 -8.55 -22.02 -48.54
CA ASN A 39 -7.78 -21.30 -47.53
C ASN A 39 -8.16 -19.82 -47.45
N ASP A 40 -8.49 -19.36 -46.25
CA ASP A 40 -8.66 -17.93 -45.99
C ASP A 40 -7.32 -17.21 -45.81
N PRO A 41 -7.25 -15.91 -46.18
CA PRO A 41 -8.32 -15.04 -46.69
C PRO A 41 -8.56 -15.13 -48.22
N TYR A 42 -7.94 -16.09 -48.92
CA TYR A 42 -8.00 -16.16 -50.38
C TYR A 42 -9.29 -16.80 -50.90
N CYS A 43 -9.97 -17.58 -50.08
CA CYS A 43 -11.29 -18.10 -50.38
C CYS A 43 -12.33 -16.96 -50.39
N GLN A 44 -13.14 -16.90 -51.44
CA GLN A 44 -14.19 -15.90 -51.59
C GLN A 44 -15.46 -16.37 -50.85
N TYR A 45 -15.59 -15.99 -49.58
CA TYR A 45 -16.66 -16.45 -48.67
C TYR A 45 -18.09 -16.17 -49.15
N GLU A 46 -18.28 -15.18 -50.02
CA GLU A 46 -19.60 -14.84 -50.59
C GLU A 46 -20.05 -15.85 -51.66
N TYR A 47 -19.14 -16.66 -52.19
CA TYR A 47 -19.38 -17.51 -53.35
C TYR A 47 -19.02 -18.98 -53.12
N GLY A 48 -18.70 -19.37 -51.88
CA GLY A 48 -18.36 -20.75 -51.51
C GLY A 48 -18.16 -20.91 -50.01
N ILE A 49 -17.89 -22.15 -49.57
CA ILE A 49 -17.59 -22.44 -48.18
C ILE A 49 -16.09 -22.33 -47.97
N CYS A 50 -15.63 -21.52 -47.02
CA CYS A 50 -14.21 -21.38 -46.70
C CYS A 50 -13.85 -22.13 -45.41
N ASP A 51 -12.57 -22.44 -45.21
CA ASP A 51 -12.10 -23.19 -44.04
C ASP A 51 -12.38 -22.45 -42.71
N SER A 52 -12.41 -21.12 -42.74
CA SER A 52 -12.74 -20.29 -41.59
C SER A 52 -14.25 -20.16 -41.30
N ASN A 53 -15.13 -20.77 -42.11
CA ASN A 53 -16.57 -20.80 -41.81
C ASN A 53 -16.88 -21.58 -40.52
N THR A 54 -15.94 -22.42 -40.06
CA THR A 54 -16.02 -23.11 -38.79
C THR A 54 -16.08 -22.12 -37.62
N THR A 55 -16.96 -22.40 -36.65
CA THR A 55 -17.08 -21.61 -35.42
C THR A 55 -16.47 -22.40 -34.28
N PRO A 56 -15.50 -21.84 -33.52
CA PRO A 56 -14.93 -22.50 -32.35
C PRO A 56 -16.00 -22.92 -31.34
N ALA A 57 -15.73 -24.03 -30.64
CA ALA A 57 -16.58 -24.48 -29.54
C ALA A 57 -16.48 -23.51 -28.35
N GLY A 58 -17.45 -23.55 -27.42
CA GLY A 58 -17.48 -22.68 -26.25
C GLY A 58 -18.53 -21.56 -26.31
N PRO A 59 -18.73 -20.82 -25.21
CA PRO A 59 -19.71 -19.74 -25.14
C PRO A 59 -19.36 -18.58 -26.08
N SER A 60 -20.38 -17.83 -26.49
CA SER A 60 -20.15 -16.57 -27.21
C SER A 60 -19.66 -15.50 -26.25
N THR A 61 -18.62 -14.77 -26.65
CA THR A 61 -18.06 -13.63 -25.91
C THR A 61 -18.73 -12.31 -26.28
N LEU A 62 -19.55 -12.28 -27.34
CA LEU A 62 -20.17 -11.05 -27.85
C LEU A 62 -21.20 -10.42 -26.89
N THR A 63 -21.67 -11.18 -25.90
CA THR A 63 -22.60 -10.70 -24.87
C THR A 63 -21.90 -10.28 -23.58
N ASP A 64 -20.59 -10.45 -23.49
CA ASP A 64 -19.82 -10.11 -22.30
C ASP A 64 -19.80 -8.58 -22.10
N PRO A 65 -19.81 -8.10 -20.84
CA PRO A 65 -19.60 -6.68 -20.58
C PRO A 65 -18.28 -6.18 -21.19
N ARG A 66 -18.32 -5.04 -21.88
CA ARG A 66 -17.16 -4.39 -22.51
C ARG A 66 -16.77 -3.07 -21.81
N PRO A 67 -16.42 -3.07 -20.51
CA PRO A 67 -15.94 -1.86 -19.87
C PRO A 67 -14.61 -1.42 -20.49
N LEU A 68 -14.44 -0.12 -20.71
CA LEU A 68 -13.17 0.45 -21.15
C LEU A 68 -12.27 0.60 -19.91
N LEU A 69 -11.30 -0.29 -19.76
CA LEU A 69 -10.46 -0.40 -18.57
C LEU A 69 -9.07 0.21 -18.82
N GLY A 70 -8.47 0.77 -17.78
CA GLY A 70 -7.13 1.34 -17.84
C GLY A 70 -7.07 2.71 -18.54
N SER A 71 -5.84 3.18 -18.77
CA SER A 71 -5.53 4.51 -19.30
C SER A 71 -5.17 4.52 -20.79
N VAL A 72 -5.05 3.35 -21.43
CA VAL A 72 -4.72 3.24 -22.86
C VAL A 72 -5.95 3.58 -23.69
N THR A 73 -5.76 4.35 -24.75
CA THR A 73 -6.85 4.83 -25.61
C THR A 73 -7.57 3.69 -26.34
N TYR A 74 -8.88 3.85 -26.52
CA TYR A 74 -9.73 3.01 -27.38
C TYR A 74 -10.24 3.78 -28.62
N THR A 75 -10.15 5.11 -28.60
CA THR A 75 -10.84 5.98 -29.56
C THR A 75 -10.02 6.27 -30.81
N HIS A 76 -8.69 6.18 -30.73
CA HIS A 76 -7.78 6.41 -31.85
C HIS A 76 -6.76 5.28 -32.00
N ASP A 77 -6.14 5.24 -33.16
CA ASP A 77 -5.16 4.22 -33.53
C ASP A 77 -3.83 4.48 -32.81
N ILE A 78 -3.23 3.43 -32.26
CA ILE A 78 -1.97 3.48 -31.52
C ILE A 78 -0.84 3.12 -32.49
N ILE A 79 0.04 4.06 -32.78
CA ILE A 79 1.11 3.92 -33.79
C ILE A 79 2.52 3.96 -33.18
N ASP A 80 2.66 4.47 -31.96
CA ASP A 80 3.93 4.74 -31.29
C ASP A 80 3.86 4.34 -29.80
N CYS A 81 5.02 4.29 -29.12
CA CYS A 81 5.10 3.98 -27.70
C CYS A 81 5.11 5.26 -26.85
N VAL A 82 4.52 5.16 -25.65
CA VAL A 82 4.56 6.24 -24.66
C VAL A 82 5.97 6.41 -24.09
N GLU A 83 6.59 5.29 -23.69
CA GLU A 83 7.95 5.24 -23.20
C GLU A 83 8.96 5.52 -24.30
N LYS A 84 10.13 6.04 -23.93
CA LYS A 84 11.17 6.46 -24.89
C LYS A 84 12.38 5.54 -24.84
N ASN A 85 13.07 5.42 -25.98
CA ASN A 85 14.17 4.46 -26.18
C ASN A 85 13.71 3.00 -26.02
N VAL A 86 12.47 2.73 -26.46
CA VAL A 86 11.86 1.40 -26.45
C VAL A 86 11.46 0.97 -27.85
N VAL A 87 11.47 -0.34 -28.08
CA VAL A 87 10.91 -0.94 -29.29
C VAL A 87 9.87 -2.00 -28.90
N ALA A 88 8.63 -1.82 -29.33
CA ALA A 88 7.60 -2.84 -29.30
C ALA A 88 7.76 -3.74 -30.52
N LEU A 89 8.34 -4.93 -30.31
CA LEU A 89 8.39 -5.98 -31.33
C LEU A 89 7.01 -6.62 -31.42
N SER A 90 6.47 -6.72 -32.63
CA SER A 90 5.23 -7.45 -32.85
C SER A 90 5.26 -8.33 -34.09
N PHE A 91 4.56 -9.45 -33.99
CA PHE A 91 4.48 -10.50 -35.00
C PHE A 91 3.04 -10.82 -35.34
N ASP A 92 2.69 -10.75 -36.63
CA ASP A 92 1.35 -10.98 -37.14
C ASP A 92 1.22 -12.35 -37.82
N ASP A 93 -0.03 -12.79 -37.98
CA ASP A 93 -0.49 -14.00 -38.70
C ASP A 93 -0.27 -15.33 -38.03
N GLY A 94 0.61 -15.40 -37.04
CA GLY A 94 0.95 -16.61 -36.31
C GLY A 94 -0.19 -17.23 -35.48
N PRO A 95 0.11 -18.36 -34.80
CA PRO A 95 1.41 -19.04 -34.79
C PRO A 95 1.62 -19.89 -36.06
N TRP A 96 2.86 -20.29 -36.30
CA TRP A 96 3.30 -21.15 -37.40
C TRP A 96 4.41 -22.13 -36.96
N ASN A 97 5.03 -22.82 -37.92
CA ASN A 97 6.05 -23.84 -37.70
C ASN A 97 7.32 -23.35 -36.97
N PHE A 98 7.69 -22.09 -37.14
CA PHE A 98 8.93 -21.51 -36.57
C PHE A 98 8.67 -20.57 -35.41
N THR A 99 7.42 -20.39 -34.97
CA THR A 99 7.11 -19.52 -33.83
C THR A 99 7.81 -20.01 -32.55
N ASN A 100 7.99 -21.31 -32.33
CA ASN A 100 8.77 -21.80 -31.19
C ASN A 100 10.24 -21.37 -31.22
N GLU A 101 10.88 -21.35 -32.40
CA GLU A 101 12.26 -20.88 -32.56
C GLU A 101 12.35 -19.36 -32.34
N LEU A 102 11.31 -18.63 -32.73
CA LEU A 102 11.18 -17.20 -32.43
C LEU A 102 11.12 -16.97 -30.92
N LEU A 103 10.31 -17.73 -30.19
CA LEU A 103 10.21 -17.67 -28.72
C LEU A 103 11.56 -17.96 -28.06
N ASP A 104 12.28 -19.00 -28.51
CA ASP A 104 13.63 -19.31 -28.04
C ASP A 104 14.61 -18.15 -28.30
N THR A 105 14.52 -17.53 -29.47
CA THR A 105 15.35 -16.38 -29.85
C THR A 105 15.06 -15.18 -28.95
N LEU A 106 13.79 -14.82 -28.75
CA LEU A 106 13.37 -13.73 -27.88
C LEU A 106 13.86 -13.94 -26.44
N ALA A 107 13.66 -15.15 -25.89
CA ALA A 107 14.14 -15.52 -24.57
C ALA A 107 15.66 -15.40 -24.44
N SER A 108 16.43 -15.84 -25.45
CA SER A 108 17.90 -15.74 -25.43
C SER A 108 18.43 -14.30 -25.40
N PHE A 109 17.65 -13.34 -25.91
CA PHE A 109 17.97 -11.92 -25.86
C PHE A 109 17.40 -11.21 -24.62
N GLY A 110 16.49 -11.85 -23.89
CA GLY A 110 15.76 -11.26 -22.77
C GLY A 110 14.70 -10.25 -23.23
N PHE A 111 14.03 -10.53 -24.36
CA PHE A 111 13.03 -9.64 -24.95
C PHE A 111 11.65 -10.27 -24.92
N HIS A 112 10.62 -9.45 -24.65
CA HIS A 112 9.22 -9.81 -24.84
C HIS A 112 8.65 -9.13 -26.09
N ALA A 113 7.65 -9.76 -26.71
CA ALA A 113 6.99 -9.29 -27.93
C ALA A 113 5.45 -9.37 -27.80
N THR A 114 4.74 -8.76 -28.76
CA THR A 114 3.31 -8.98 -28.98
C THR A 114 3.08 -9.88 -30.18
N PHE A 115 2.24 -10.90 -30.03
CA PHE A 115 1.81 -11.77 -31.12
C PHE A 115 0.34 -11.47 -31.46
N PHE A 116 0.09 -10.96 -32.65
CA PHE A 116 -1.26 -10.74 -33.18
C PHE A 116 -1.72 -12.01 -33.90
N ILE A 117 -2.54 -12.78 -33.21
CA ILE A 117 -2.90 -14.14 -33.59
C ILE A 117 -4.14 -14.17 -34.49
N THR A 118 -4.00 -14.80 -35.65
CA THR A 118 -5.13 -15.17 -36.51
C THR A 118 -5.74 -16.50 -36.09
N GLY A 119 -7.05 -16.67 -36.24
CA GLY A 119 -7.79 -17.82 -35.75
C GLY A 119 -7.76 -19.06 -36.66
N ASN A 120 -8.07 -18.88 -37.94
CA ASN A 120 -7.87 -19.87 -39.00
C ASN A 120 -7.51 -19.10 -40.28
N ASN A 121 -6.24 -19.17 -40.66
CA ASN A 121 -5.62 -18.38 -41.73
C ASN A 121 -4.59 -19.24 -42.46
N LEU A 122 -4.37 -19.00 -43.74
CA LEU A 122 -3.38 -19.69 -44.58
C LEU A 122 -3.53 -21.22 -44.59
N GLY A 123 -4.75 -21.74 -44.46
CA GLY A 123 -4.99 -23.19 -44.48
C GLY A 123 -4.48 -23.93 -43.23
N LYS A 124 -4.07 -23.20 -42.18
CA LYS A 124 -3.42 -23.77 -41.00
C LYS A 124 -4.37 -24.55 -40.10
N GLY A 125 -5.67 -24.30 -40.21
CA GLY A 125 -6.70 -24.84 -39.34
C GLY A 125 -6.95 -23.97 -38.09
N PRO A 126 -8.03 -24.25 -37.35
CA PRO A 126 -8.39 -23.51 -36.13
C PRO A 126 -7.30 -23.60 -35.04
N ILE A 127 -6.88 -22.46 -34.50
CA ILE A 127 -5.81 -22.37 -33.49
C ILE A 127 -6.07 -23.11 -32.18
N ASP A 128 -7.33 -23.37 -31.81
CA ASP A 128 -7.70 -24.00 -30.54
C ASP A 128 -7.75 -25.52 -30.60
N THR A 129 -7.86 -26.08 -31.80
CA THR A 129 -8.01 -27.54 -32.01
C THR A 129 -6.92 -28.15 -32.88
N THR A 130 -6.12 -27.34 -33.57
CA THR A 130 -5.05 -27.83 -34.45
C THR A 130 -3.69 -27.79 -33.74
N PRO A 131 -3.06 -28.94 -33.42
CA PRO A 131 -1.71 -28.95 -32.88
C PRO A 131 -0.70 -28.43 -33.91
N PRO A 132 0.38 -27.74 -33.48
CA PRO A 132 0.77 -27.45 -32.10
C PRO A 132 0.26 -26.10 -31.55
N TYR A 133 -0.64 -25.39 -32.23
CA TYR A 133 -0.94 -23.99 -31.93
C TYR A 133 -1.42 -23.68 -30.50
N PRO A 134 -2.29 -24.48 -29.86
CA PRO A 134 -2.69 -24.23 -28.48
C PRO A 134 -1.49 -24.18 -27.52
N THR A 135 -0.55 -25.13 -27.67
CA THR A 135 0.65 -25.21 -26.84
C THR A 135 1.59 -24.03 -27.09
N ILE A 136 1.72 -23.59 -28.34
CA ILE A 136 2.56 -22.42 -28.67
C ILE A 136 1.97 -21.14 -28.06
N ILE A 137 0.66 -20.94 -28.15
CA ILE A 137 -0.01 -19.76 -27.58
C ILE A 137 0.06 -19.76 -26.05
N GLN A 138 -0.09 -20.92 -25.40
CA GLN A 138 0.14 -21.05 -23.96
C GLN A 138 1.58 -20.71 -23.58
N ARG A 139 2.54 -21.15 -24.39
CA ARG A 139 3.96 -20.81 -24.20
C ARG A 139 4.22 -19.32 -24.35
N MET A 140 3.59 -18.63 -25.32
CA MET A 140 3.72 -17.17 -25.45
C MET A 140 3.39 -16.46 -24.13
N ILE A 141 2.27 -16.84 -23.49
CA ILE A 141 1.86 -16.27 -22.21
C ILE A 141 2.83 -16.67 -21.09
N ALA A 142 3.25 -17.93 -21.04
CA ALA A 142 4.18 -18.43 -20.02
C ALA A 142 5.57 -17.75 -20.10
N ASP A 143 6.02 -17.40 -21.30
CA ASP A 143 7.29 -16.72 -21.59
C ASP A 143 7.17 -15.18 -21.48
N GLY A 144 6.06 -14.65 -20.94
CA GLY A 144 5.89 -13.21 -20.66
C GLY A 144 5.50 -12.36 -21.88
N HIS A 145 5.10 -12.96 -22.99
CA HIS A 145 4.69 -12.25 -24.19
C HIS A 145 3.21 -11.86 -24.17
N GLN A 146 2.87 -10.80 -24.90
CA GLN A 146 1.48 -10.41 -25.09
C GLN A 146 0.88 -11.19 -26.27
N VAL A 147 -0.32 -11.74 -26.06
CA VAL A 147 -1.15 -12.30 -27.14
C VAL A 147 -2.29 -11.33 -27.43
N ALA A 148 -2.46 -10.96 -28.70
CA ALA A 148 -3.44 -10.02 -29.20
C ALA A 148 -4.23 -10.61 -30.38
N SER A 149 -5.39 -10.04 -30.70
CA SER A 149 -6.23 -10.55 -31.79
C SER A 149 -5.77 -9.99 -33.15
N HIS A 150 -5.77 -10.86 -34.17
CA HIS A 150 -5.61 -10.47 -35.57
C HIS A 150 -6.78 -10.96 -36.43
N THR A 151 -7.99 -10.99 -35.86
CA THR A 151 -9.23 -11.53 -36.45
C THR A 151 -9.21 -13.04 -36.66
N TRP A 152 -10.35 -13.61 -37.06
CA TRP A 152 -10.46 -15.05 -37.31
C TRP A 152 -9.77 -15.43 -38.62
N SER A 153 -10.14 -14.79 -39.73
CA SER A 153 -9.81 -15.20 -41.10
C SER A 153 -8.87 -14.25 -41.83
N HIS A 154 -8.37 -13.20 -41.17
CA HIS A 154 -7.49 -12.18 -41.77
C HIS A 154 -8.16 -11.39 -42.93
N TYR A 155 -9.48 -11.19 -42.89
CA TYR A 155 -10.15 -10.30 -43.84
C TYR A 155 -9.96 -8.82 -43.50
N SER A 156 -9.95 -7.96 -44.53
CA SER A 156 -9.99 -6.51 -44.33
C SER A 156 -11.29 -6.09 -43.64
N LEU A 157 -11.19 -5.60 -42.40
CA LEU A 157 -12.37 -5.19 -41.64
C LEU A 157 -13.11 -4.03 -42.30
N GLN A 158 -12.40 -3.14 -43.01
CA GLN A 158 -13.02 -2.05 -43.79
C GLN A 158 -14.02 -2.57 -44.83
N ASN A 159 -13.76 -3.75 -45.43
CA ASN A 159 -14.60 -4.33 -46.48
C ASN A 159 -15.73 -5.22 -45.96
N LEU A 160 -15.78 -5.46 -44.64
CA LEU A 160 -16.81 -6.29 -44.01
C LEU A 160 -17.99 -5.46 -43.49
N SER A 161 -19.16 -6.07 -43.44
CA SER A 161 -20.29 -5.54 -42.67
C SER A 161 -20.00 -5.58 -41.16
N SER A 162 -20.68 -4.74 -40.38
CA SER A 162 -20.54 -4.74 -38.91
C SER A 162 -20.79 -6.12 -38.31
N ALA A 163 -21.85 -6.83 -38.75
CA ALA A 163 -22.13 -8.19 -38.28
C ALA A 163 -20.95 -9.17 -38.52
N MET A 164 -20.32 -9.08 -39.69
CA MET A 164 -19.17 -9.92 -40.01
C MET A 164 -17.92 -9.53 -39.21
N ARG A 165 -17.71 -8.23 -38.89
CA ARG A 165 -16.62 -7.82 -38.00
C ARG A 165 -16.81 -8.41 -36.61
N TYR A 166 -18.02 -8.37 -36.07
CA TYR A 166 -18.35 -9.00 -34.79
C TYR A 166 -18.10 -10.51 -34.83
N GLU A 167 -18.44 -11.19 -35.93
CA GLU A 167 -18.16 -12.61 -36.09
C GLU A 167 -16.65 -12.90 -36.12
N GLN A 168 -15.88 -12.11 -36.87
CA GLN A 168 -14.42 -12.23 -36.97
C GLN A 168 -13.72 -12.06 -35.61
N MET A 169 -14.12 -11.07 -34.82
CA MET A 169 -13.56 -10.86 -33.49
C MET A 169 -14.05 -11.93 -32.51
N GLY A 170 -15.36 -12.21 -32.46
CA GLY A 170 -15.95 -13.16 -31.53
C GLY A 170 -15.47 -14.60 -31.72
N LYS A 171 -15.24 -15.05 -32.96
CA LYS A 171 -14.66 -16.38 -33.23
C LYS A 171 -13.22 -16.47 -32.70
N ASN A 172 -12.39 -15.44 -32.96
CA ASN A 172 -11.02 -15.42 -32.48
C ASN A 172 -10.94 -15.32 -30.94
N GLU A 173 -11.78 -14.49 -30.32
CA GLU A 173 -11.93 -14.41 -28.87
C GLU A 173 -12.27 -15.77 -28.26
N ARG A 174 -13.24 -16.49 -28.83
CA ARG A 174 -13.64 -17.80 -28.33
C ARG A 174 -12.52 -18.83 -28.42
N ALA A 175 -11.81 -18.88 -29.55
CA ALA A 175 -10.67 -19.79 -29.71
C ALA A 175 -9.54 -19.45 -28.73
N LEU A 176 -9.21 -18.18 -28.54
CA LEU A 176 -8.20 -17.76 -27.56
C LEU A 176 -8.66 -18.08 -26.13
N ALA A 177 -9.92 -17.82 -25.78
CA ALA A 177 -10.48 -18.17 -24.48
C ALA A 177 -10.43 -19.68 -24.19
N ASN A 178 -10.63 -20.53 -25.20
CA ASN A 178 -10.46 -21.99 -25.06
C ASN A 178 -9.02 -22.37 -24.70
N ILE A 179 -8.02 -21.60 -25.15
CA ILE A 179 -6.59 -21.92 -24.96
C ILE A 179 -6.05 -21.34 -23.65
N ILE A 180 -6.40 -20.09 -23.32
CA ILE A 180 -5.79 -19.32 -22.20
C ILE A 180 -6.79 -18.86 -21.13
N GLY A 181 -8.07 -19.23 -21.23
CA GLY A 181 -9.11 -18.90 -20.24
C GLY A 181 -9.59 -17.44 -20.24
N LYS A 182 -9.03 -16.60 -21.12
CA LYS A 182 -9.39 -15.19 -21.35
C LYS A 182 -9.20 -14.82 -22.82
N TYR A 183 -9.69 -13.66 -23.24
CA TYR A 183 -9.48 -13.14 -24.60
C TYR A 183 -8.84 -11.74 -24.57
N PRO A 184 -8.03 -11.38 -25.60
CA PRO A 184 -7.36 -10.09 -25.63
C PRO A 184 -8.30 -8.92 -25.86
N THR A 185 -7.90 -7.74 -25.37
CA THR A 185 -8.49 -6.43 -25.70
C THR A 185 -7.63 -5.62 -26.65
N TYR A 186 -6.48 -6.15 -27.07
CA TYR A 186 -5.62 -5.55 -28.08
C TYR A 186 -5.82 -6.27 -29.40
N MET A 187 -5.88 -5.50 -30.49
CA MET A 187 -5.96 -6.07 -31.83
C MET A 187 -5.24 -5.21 -32.86
N ARG A 188 -4.81 -5.85 -33.95
CA ARG A 188 -4.34 -5.17 -35.15
C ARG A 188 -5.29 -5.48 -36.29
N PRO A 189 -5.81 -4.48 -37.03
CA PRO A 189 -6.62 -4.75 -38.21
C PRO A 189 -5.77 -5.37 -39.33
N PRO A 190 -6.21 -6.48 -39.96
CA PRO A 190 -5.59 -7.02 -41.17
C PRO A 190 -5.37 -5.93 -42.22
N TYR A 191 -4.22 -5.98 -42.88
CA TYR A 191 -3.79 -4.99 -43.88
C TYR A 191 -3.70 -3.53 -43.38
N SER A 192 -3.77 -3.29 -42.07
CA SER A 192 -3.90 -1.94 -41.50
C SER A 192 -5.12 -1.19 -42.05
N GLN A 193 -6.23 -1.89 -42.29
CA GLN A 193 -7.46 -1.34 -42.87
C GLN A 193 -8.63 -1.40 -41.89
N CYS A 194 -8.84 -0.30 -41.17
CA CYS A 194 -10.01 -0.07 -40.33
C CYS A 194 -10.27 1.43 -40.19
N ASP A 195 -11.23 1.96 -40.96
CA ASP A 195 -11.50 3.39 -41.01
C ASP A 195 -12.86 3.75 -40.41
N ALA A 196 -13.08 5.05 -40.16
CA ALA A 196 -14.36 5.55 -39.66
C ALA A 196 -15.50 5.43 -40.70
N PRO A 197 -15.31 5.75 -42.00
CA PRO A 197 -16.37 5.63 -43.01
C PRO A 197 -16.99 4.24 -43.14
N SER A 198 -16.20 3.17 -43.02
CA SER A 198 -16.71 1.80 -43.05
C SER A 198 -17.46 1.41 -41.75
N GLY A 199 -17.33 2.20 -40.67
CA GLY A 199 -17.83 1.90 -39.34
C GLY A 199 -16.89 1.02 -38.50
N CYS A 200 -15.74 0.59 -39.03
CA CYS A 200 -14.87 -0.37 -38.37
C CYS A 200 -14.37 0.13 -37.00
N GLN A 201 -13.94 1.39 -36.92
CA GLN A 201 -13.44 1.97 -35.67
C GLN A 201 -14.51 1.99 -34.56
N ALA A 202 -15.78 2.23 -34.93
CA ALA A 202 -16.89 2.24 -33.98
C ALA A 202 -17.21 0.82 -33.48
N ASP A 203 -17.21 -0.17 -34.37
CA ASP A 203 -17.41 -1.58 -34.00
C ASP A 203 -16.30 -2.08 -33.06
N MET A 204 -15.03 -1.75 -33.35
CA MET A 204 -13.91 -2.12 -32.48
C MET A 204 -13.98 -1.42 -31.11
N LEU A 205 -14.39 -0.15 -31.07
CA LEU A 205 -14.62 0.56 -29.81
C LEU A 205 -15.74 -0.10 -28.99
N ALA A 206 -16.85 -0.48 -29.63
CA ALA A 206 -17.97 -1.14 -28.97
C ALA A 206 -17.61 -2.53 -28.42
N LEU A 207 -16.68 -3.23 -29.08
CA LEU A 207 -16.09 -4.48 -28.61
C LEU A 207 -14.98 -4.30 -27.56
N GLY A 208 -14.60 -3.06 -27.25
CA GLY A 208 -13.57 -2.76 -26.24
C GLY A 208 -12.15 -3.08 -26.72
N TYR A 209 -11.84 -2.87 -28.00
CA TYR A 209 -10.51 -3.12 -28.55
C TYR A 209 -9.63 -1.87 -28.63
N HIS A 210 -8.38 -2.00 -28.20
CA HIS A 210 -7.28 -1.11 -28.56
C HIS A 210 -6.79 -1.49 -29.97
N ARG A 211 -6.81 -0.53 -30.91
CA ARG A 211 -6.38 -0.75 -32.30
C ARG A 211 -4.91 -0.37 -32.44
N ILE A 212 -4.07 -1.37 -32.70
CA ILE A 212 -2.62 -1.25 -32.77
C ILE A 212 -2.15 -1.25 -34.22
N TYR A 213 -1.37 -0.24 -34.57
CA TYR A 213 -0.69 -0.08 -35.86
C TYR A 213 0.82 -0.14 -35.63
N PHE A 214 1.62 0.55 -36.44
CA PHE A 214 3.08 0.55 -36.35
C PHE A 214 3.64 1.81 -37.01
N ASP A 215 4.81 2.24 -36.57
CA ASP A 215 5.61 3.29 -37.19
C ASP A 215 6.95 2.76 -37.75
N LEU A 216 7.22 1.46 -37.61
CA LEU A 216 8.31 0.74 -38.26
C LEU A 216 7.82 -0.52 -38.98
N ASN A 217 7.75 -0.45 -40.30
CA ASN A 217 7.42 -1.61 -41.15
C ASN A 217 8.69 -2.27 -41.68
N THR A 218 8.95 -3.52 -41.28
CA THR A 218 10.15 -4.26 -41.71
C THR A 218 10.10 -4.74 -43.16
N GLN A 219 8.92 -4.75 -43.78
CA GLN A 219 8.68 -5.28 -45.12
C GLN A 219 9.19 -6.72 -45.32
N ASP A 220 9.21 -7.52 -44.27
CA ASP A 220 9.62 -8.92 -44.32
C ASP A 220 8.75 -9.75 -45.27
N TYR A 221 7.46 -9.46 -45.36
CA TYR A 221 6.52 -10.04 -46.32
C TYR A 221 6.83 -9.75 -47.80
N LEU A 222 7.55 -8.65 -48.10
CA LEU A 222 8.04 -8.37 -49.46
C LEU A 222 9.39 -9.05 -49.74
N ASN A 223 10.08 -9.51 -48.70
CA ASN A 223 11.42 -10.05 -48.77
C ASN A 223 11.55 -11.43 -48.08
N PRO A 224 10.66 -12.41 -48.36
CA PRO A 224 10.56 -13.64 -47.59
C PRO A 224 11.69 -14.64 -47.87
N LEU A 225 12.49 -14.43 -48.92
CA LEU A 225 13.56 -15.36 -49.34
C LEU A 225 14.93 -14.99 -48.74
N PRO A 226 15.84 -15.96 -48.53
CA PRO A 226 17.19 -15.69 -48.03
C PRO A 226 17.96 -14.65 -48.86
N THR A 227 17.73 -14.61 -50.17
CA THR A 227 18.36 -13.65 -51.09
C THR A 227 17.76 -12.25 -51.03
N GLN A 228 16.62 -12.07 -50.35
CA GLN A 228 15.86 -10.83 -50.28
C GLN A 228 15.88 -10.20 -48.89
N ILE A 229 15.89 -11.00 -47.82
CA ILE A 229 15.72 -10.53 -46.43
C ILE A 229 16.75 -9.47 -46.00
N GLN A 230 17.90 -9.41 -46.67
CA GLN A 230 18.88 -8.34 -46.45
C GLN A 230 18.26 -6.95 -46.65
N LYS A 231 17.30 -6.79 -47.58
CA LYS A 231 16.59 -5.52 -47.78
C LYS A 231 15.81 -5.09 -46.54
N SER A 232 15.14 -6.02 -45.88
CA SER A 232 14.45 -5.76 -44.60
C SER A 232 15.43 -5.42 -43.48
N LYS A 233 16.58 -6.10 -43.41
CA LYS A 233 17.65 -5.76 -42.47
C LYS A 233 18.20 -4.35 -42.69
N ASP A 234 18.46 -4.00 -43.94
CA ASP A 234 18.96 -2.67 -44.31
C ASP A 234 17.93 -1.59 -43.98
N LEU A 235 16.64 -1.85 -44.20
CA LEU A 235 15.55 -0.96 -43.82
C LEU A 235 15.50 -0.76 -42.30
N VAL A 236 15.51 -1.85 -41.52
CA VAL A 236 15.52 -1.78 -40.04
C VAL A 236 16.74 -0.99 -39.56
N ALA A 237 17.93 -1.30 -40.07
CA ALA A 237 19.15 -0.59 -39.70
C ALA A 237 19.09 0.90 -40.07
N ALA A 238 18.57 1.24 -41.24
CA ALA A 238 18.35 2.61 -41.67
C ALA A 238 17.36 3.34 -40.76
N THR A 239 16.22 2.72 -40.41
CA THR A 239 15.22 3.33 -39.53
C THR A 239 15.75 3.54 -38.11
N LEU A 240 16.45 2.56 -37.55
CA LEU A 240 17.05 2.69 -36.21
C LEU A 240 18.25 3.65 -36.17
N SER A 241 18.91 3.91 -37.31
CA SER A 241 20.03 4.85 -37.41
C SER A 241 19.61 6.28 -37.71
N GLN A 242 18.40 6.49 -38.23
CA GLN A 242 17.86 7.83 -38.51
C GLN A 242 17.73 8.65 -37.21
N SER A 243 18.59 9.65 -37.08
CA SER A 243 18.62 10.66 -36.01
C SER A 243 17.52 11.73 -36.14
N ALA A 244 16.52 11.49 -36.99
CA ALA A 244 15.51 12.48 -37.39
C ALA A 244 14.32 12.61 -36.41
N LYS A 245 14.14 11.64 -35.49
CA LYS A 245 13.38 11.87 -34.26
C LYS A 245 14.37 12.45 -33.22
N PRO A 246 14.05 13.56 -32.51
CA PRO A 246 14.89 14.14 -31.45
C PRO A 246 15.30 13.08 -30.40
N PRO A 247 16.28 13.33 -29.50
CA PRO A 247 16.58 12.37 -28.43
C PRO A 247 15.27 12.05 -27.70
N ASN A 248 14.85 10.78 -27.72
CA ASN A 248 13.53 10.21 -27.36
C ASN A 248 12.85 9.49 -28.55
N VAL A 249 13.51 8.47 -29.10
CA VAL A 249 12.98 7.67 -30.21
C VAL A 249 12.35 6.39 -29.65
N ASP A 250 11.14 6.10 -30.10
CA ASP A 250 10.42 4.86 -29.85
C ASP A 250 9.87 4.31 -31.16
N PHE A 251 9.67 2.99 -31.21
CA PHE A 251 9.10 2.31 -32.36
C PHE A 251 8.12 1.21 -31.96
N LEU A 252 7.00 1.16 -32.66
CA LEU A 252 6.13 0.02 -32.74
C LEU A 252 6.37 -0.65 -34.09
N SER A 253 6.92 -1.86 -34.06
CA SER A 253 7.38 -2.54 -35.26
C SER A 253 6.53 -3.75 -35.64
N ILE A 254 6.38 -3.98 -36.94
CA ILE A 254 5.65 -5.12 -37.50
C ILE A 254 6.59 -6.09 -38.22
N GLN A 255 6.43 -7.37 -37.90
CA GLN A 255 6.99 -8.55 -38.56
C GLN A 255 5.90 -9.63 -38.65
N HIS A 256 6.18 -10.73 -39.34
CA HIS A 256 5.25 -11.85 -39.51
C HIS A 256 5.95 -13.16 -39.16
N ASP A 257 5.50 -13.84 -38.12
CA ASP A 257 6.04 -15.14 -37.68
C ASP A 257 5.47 -16.32 -38.47
N VAL A 258 4.83 -16.03 -39.61
CA VAL A 258 4.54 -16.97 -40.72
C VAL A 258 5.57 -16.88 -41.86
N ILE A 259 6.64 -16.08 -41.70
CA ILE A 259 7.77 -16.01 -42.65
C ILE A 259 9.07 -16.50 -42.00
N GLU A 260 9.65 -17.58 -42.56
CA GLU A 260 10.85 -18.23 -42.00
C GLU A 260 12.03 -17.27 -41.87
N GLN A 261 12.29 -16.45 -42.89
CA GLN A 261 13.39 -15.48 -42.86
C GLN A 261 13.15 -14.31 -41.91
N SER A 262 11.89 -14.00 -41.58
CA SER A 262 11.58 -13.03 -40.53
C SER A 262 12.07 -13.54 -39.18
N VAL A 263 11.77 -14.80 -38.86
CA VAL A 263 12.14 -15.44 -37.59
C VAL A 263 13.63 -15.77 -37.50
N THR A 264 14.13 -16.57 -38.44
CA THR A 264 15.47 -17.18 -38.36
C THR A 264 16.61 -16.19 -38.64
N ASN A 265 16.32 -15.05 -39.28
CA ASN A 265 17.35 -14.18 -39.84
C ASN A 265 17.17 -12.70 -39.48
N LEU A 266 15.97 -12.14 -39.69
CA LEU A 266 15.71 -10.72 -39.43
C LEU A 266 15.61 -10.42 -37.93
N THR A 267 14.86 -11.20 -37.16
CA THR A 267 14.62 -10.93 -35.73
C THR A 267 15.91 -10.88 -34.91
N SER A 268 16.80 -11.87 -35.06
CA SER A 268 18.07 -11.90 -34.33
C SER A 268 18.98 -10.71 -34.67
N TYR A 269 19.00 -10.29 -35.94
CA TYR A 269 19.70 -9.09 -36.37
C TYR A 269 19.10 -7.82 -35.75
N TYR A 270 17.77 -7.71 -35.77
CA TYR A 270 17.06 -6.56 -35.21
C TYR A 270 17.29 -6.45 -33.70
N LEU A 271 17.12 -7.53 -32.94
CA LEU A 271 17.42 -7.59 -31.51
C LEU A 271 18.87 -7.18 -31.19
N GLY A 272 19.82 -7.62 -32.01
CA GLY A 272 21.23 -7.21 -31.90
C GLY A 272 21.43 -5.69 -32.03
N LEU A 273 20.71 -5.05 -32.96
CA LEU A 273 20.76 -3.58 -33.12
C LEU A 273 20.13 -2.83 -31.95
N ILE A 274 18.99 -3.30 -31.45
CA ILE A 274 18.30 -2.70 -30.29
C ILE A 274 19.24 -2.76 -29.07
N LYS A 275 19.83 -3.94 -28.81
CA LYS A 275 20.74 -4.16 -27.68
C LYS A 275 22.02 -3.31 -27.80
N ALA A 276 22.59 -3.18 -28.99
CA ALA A 276 23.76 -2.34 -29.24
C ALA A 276 23.50 -0.85 -28.97
N LYS A 277 22.25 -0.39 -29.11
CA LYS A 277 21.83 0.98 -28.78
C LYS A 277 21.48 1.19 -27.31
N GLY A 278 21.42 0.13 -26.51
CA GLY A 278 20.96 0.19 -25.12
C GLY A 278 19.47 0.49 -24.98
N TRP A 279 18.69 0.22 -26.03
CA TRP A 279 17.23 0.37 -26.01
C TRP A 279 16.58 -0.86 -25.38
N LYS A 280 15.42 -0.64 -24.76
CA LYS A 280 14.65 -1.67 -24.04
C LYS A 280 13.54 -2.23 -24.93
N ALA A 281 13.06 -3.43 -24.62
CA ALA A 281 11.79 -3.90 -25.16
C ALA A 281 10.66 -3.02 -24.58
N ALA A 282 9.67 -2.60 -25.38
CA ALA A 282 8.50 -1.89 -24.84
C ALA A 282 7.62 -2.80 -23.95
N HIS A 283 7.79 -4.11 -24.08
CA HIS A 283 7.24 -5.15 -23.21
C HIS A 283 8.20 -5.56 -22.08
N GLU A 284 9.29 -4.82 -21.85
CA GLU A 284 9.72 -4.59 -20.46
C GLU A 284 8.61 -3.75 -19.83
N HIS A 285 7.47 -4.38 -19.54
CA HIS A 285 6.80 -4.01 -18.32
C HIS A 285 7.90 -4.04 -17.26
N HIS A 286 7.99 -2.99 -16.46
CA HIS A 286 8.38 -3.26 -15.09
C HIS A 286 7.45 -4.38 -14.65
N GLU A 287 7.92 -5.64 -14.74
CA GLU A 287 7.26 -6.78 -14.16
C GLU A 287 7.38 -6.55 -12.66
N ASP A 288 6.48 -5.69 -12.18
CA ASP A 288 5.63 -6.12 -11.09
C ASP A 288 5.19 -7.55 -11.48
N ASN A 289 5.90 -8.57 -10.97
CA ASN A 289 5.48 -9.98 -10.96
C ASN A 289 4.15 -10.17 -10.19
N ILE A 290 3.34 -9.12 -10.11
CA ILE A 290 2.11 -8.99 -9.37
C ILE A 290 1.02 -9.44 -10.33
N PRO A 291 0.35 -10.58 -10.06
CA PRO A 291 -0.75 -11.04 -10.89
C PRO A 291 -1.83 -9.95 -11.03
N GLU A 292 -2.55 -9.97 -12.15
CA GLU A 292 -3.63 -9.01 -12.41
C GLU A 292 -4.69 -9.09 -11.30
N GLY A 293 -4.95 -7.97 -10.63
CA GLY A 293 -5.85 -7.89 -9.47
C GLY A 293 -5.19 -8.10 -8.10
N GLU A 294 -3.92 -8.48 -8.05
CA GLU A 294 -3.18 -8.65 -6.79
C GLU A 294 -2.42 -7.38 -6.38
N ALA A 295 -2.07 -7.28 -5.10
CA ALA A 295 -1.34 -6.15 -4.54
C ALA A 295 0.18 -6.37 -4.44
N VAL A 296 0.59 -7.64 -4.44
CA VAL A 296 1.96 -8.09 -4.21
C VAL A 296 2.29 -9.28 -5.10
N SER A 297 3.56 -9.46 -5.44
CA SER A 297 4.00 -10.65 -6.18
C SER A 297 4.00 -11.89 -5.27
N PRO A 298 3.88 -13.11 -5.83
CA PRO A 298 3.92 -14.34 -5.05
C PRO A 298 5.29 -14.61 -4.42
N ASP A 299 6.33 -13.88 -4.85
CA ASP A 299 7.68 -14.03 -4.32
C ASP A 299 7.72 -13.80 -2.80
N PRO A 300 8.58 -14.51 -2.06
CA PRO A 300 8.76 -14.26 -0.65
C PRO A 300 9.45 -12.91 -0.41
N LEU A 301 9.30 -12.38 0.82
CA LEU A 301 10.11 -11.25 1.28
C LEU A 301 11.58 -11.69 1.29
N ASP A 302 12.43 -10.98 0.55
CA ASP A 302 13.86 -11.28 0.49
C ASP A 302 14.58 -10.86 1.78
N ALA A 303 15.84 -11.27 1.92
CA ALA A 303 16.64 -10.96 3.11
C ALA A 303 16.86 -9.44 3.28
N ILE A 304 16.95 -8.69 2.19
CA ILE A 304 17.15 -7.23 2.21
C ILE A 304 15.93 -6.57 2.85
N LEU A 305 14.74 -6.97 2.43
CA LEU A 305 13.48 -6.43 2.92
C LEU A 305 13.21 -6.85 4.37
N TRP A 306 13.56 -8.09 4.76
CA TRP A 306 13.54 -8.48 6.18
C TRP A 306 14.47 -7.63 7.05
N VAL A 307 15.70 -7.37 6.57
CA VAL A 307 16.65 -6.50 7.27
C VAL A 307 16.11 -5.06 7.35
N HIS A 308 15.50 -4.54 6.29
CA HIS A 308 14.79 -3.27 6.30
C HIS A 308 13.74 -3.23 7.42
N VAL A 309 12.82 -4.19 7.44
CA VAL A 309 11.73 -4.25 8.44
C VAL A 309 12.29 -4.27 9.86
N ILE A 310 13.25 -5.14 10.14
CA ILE A 310 13.84 -5.30 11.48
C ILE A 310 14.55 -4.01 11.92
N ILE A 311 15.38 -3.44 11.05
CA ILE A 311 16.13 -2.21 11.37
C ILE A 311 15.17 -1.04 11.61
N GLN A 312 14.12 -0.91 10.81
CA GLN A 312 13.14 0.17 10.98
C GLN A 312 12.33 0.02 12.26
N ILE A 313 11.88 -1.20 12.61
CA ILE A 313 11.20 -1.47 13.89
C ILE A 313 12.12 -1.16 15.07
N ILE A 314 13.39 -1.56 15.02
CA ILE A 314 14.34 -1.26 16.10
C ILE A 314 14.56 0.24 16.22
N SER A 315 14.80 0.94 15.09
CA SER A 315 15.07 2.37 15.11
C SER A 315 13.86 3.17 15.59
N PHE A 316 12.73 3.06 14.88
CA PHE A 316 11.53 3.85 15.14
C PHE A 316 10.66 3.35 16.29
N GLY A 317 10.63 2.05 16.52
CA GLY A 317 9.84 1.44 17.59
C GLY A 317 10.54 1.44 18.94
N LEU A 318 11.87 1.34 19.00
CA LEU A 318 12.61 1.19 20.26
C LEU A 318 13.59 2.34 20.55
N ILE A 319 14.49 2.65 19.62
CA ILE A 319 15.58 3.60 19.83
C ILE A 319 15.07 5.03 19.96
N PHE A 320 14.24 5.49 19.00
CA PHE A 320 13.71 6.86 19.01
C PHE A 320 12.86 7.17 20.25
N PRO A 321 11.89 6.31 20.67
CA PRO A 321 11.14 6.53 21.90
C PRO A 321 12.02 6.52 23.17
N THR A 322 13.00 5.62 23.24
CA THR A 322 13.95 5.58 24.36
C THR A 322 14.80 6.85 24.40
N GLY A 323 15.32 7.27 23.24
CA GLY A 323 16.06 8.51 23.08
C GLY A 323 15.23 9.72 23.45
N MET A 324 13.94 9.77 23.10
CA MET A 324 13.02 10.85 23.50
C MET A 324 12.92 10.95 25.01
N VAL A 325 12.69 9.83 25.72
CA VAL A 325 12.65 9.81 27.19
C VAL A 325 13.97 10.29 27.80
N LEU A 326 15.10 9.80 27.28
CA LEU A 326 16.44 10.25 27.70
C LEU A 326 16.65 11.75 27.49
N GLY A 327 16.07 12.32 26.42
CA GLY A 327 16.10 13.76 26.15
C GLY A 327 15.30 14.54 27.17
N ILE A 328 14.10 14.06 27.52
CA ILE A 328 13.25 14.69 28.54
C ILE A 328 13.96 14.71 29.91
N VAL A 329 14.66 13.64 30.29
CA VAL A 329 15.42 13.58 31.54
C VAL A 329 16.84 14.15 31.44
N ARG A 330 17.18 14.82 30.32
CA ARG A 330 18.49 15.46 30.05
C ARG A 330 19.69 14.52 30.21
N SER A 331 19.54 13.25 29.83
CA SER A 331 20.65 12.28 29.88
C SER A 331 21.65 12.53 28.75
N ARG A 332 22.96 12.43 29.06
CA ARG A 332 24.04 12.49 28.06
C ARG A 332 23.93 11.44 26.95
N TRP A 333 23.21 10.35 27.21
CA TRP A 333 22.98 9.26 26.25
C TRP A 333 21.91 9.59 25.20
N HIS A 334 21.16 10.67 25.37
CA HIS A 334 20.16 11.13 24.40
C HIS A 334 20.75 11.26 22.99
N VAL A 335 21.78 12.10 22.83
CA VAL A 335 22.34 12.40 21.51
C VAL A 335 22.98 11.17 20.85
N PRO A 336 23.84 10.37 21.52
CA PRO A 336 24.39 9.16 20.93
C PRO A 336 23.30 8.18 20.45
N LEU A 337 22.26 7.97 21.27
CA LEU A 337 21.19 7.02 20.93
C LEU A 337 20.35 7.53 19.74
N GLN A 338 20.03 8.82 19.70
CA GLN A 338 19.31 9.46 18.59
C GLN A 338 20.11 9.40 17.28
N VAL A 339 21.42 9.63 17.33
CA VAL A 339 22.30 9.52 16.16
C VAL A 339 22.33 8.08 15.63
N THR A 340 22.48 7.10 16.53
CA THR A 340 22.42 5.68 16.14
C THR A 340 21.08 5.33 15.49
N GLY A 341 19.96 5.79 16.06
CA GLY A 341 18.63 5.61 15.47
C GLY A 341 18.52 6.22 14.07
N ALA A 342 18.99 7.46 13.90
CA ALA A 342 18.97 8.15 12.60
C ALA A 342 19.80 7.42 11.54
N VAL A 343 21.02 6.97 11.88
CA VAL A 343 21.87 6.19 10.96
C VAL A 343 21.18 4.90 10.54
N LEU A 344 20.66 4.14 11.49
CA LEU A 344 19.93 2.91 11.22
C LEU A 344 18.69 3.15 10.34
N ALA A 345 17.91 4.20 10.63
CA ALA A 345 16.72 4.54 9.86
C ALA A 345 17.05 4.93 8.41
N ILE A 346 18.14 5.67 8.18
CA ILE A 346 18.60 6.04 6.83
C ILE A 346 19.06 4.80 6.06
N VAL A 347 19.88 3.93 6.70
CA VAL A 347 20.31 2.67 6.07
C VAL A 347 19.09 1.81 5.73
N GLY A 348 18.17 1.63 6.68
CA GLY A 348 16.92 0.92 6.46
C GLY A 348 16.13 1.51 5.28
N TYR A 349 16.00 2.83 5.18
CA TYR A 349 15.24 3.49 4.12
C TYR A 349 15.78 3.13 2.73
N PHE A 350 17.10 3.15 2.53
CA PHE A 350 17.70 2.76 1.25
C PHE A 350 17.58 1.26 0.96
N LEU A 351 17.70 0.39 1.97
CA LEU A 351 17.47 -1.04 1.80
C LEU A 351 16.05 -1.33 1.28
N GLY A 352 15.05 -0.56 1.73
CA GLY A 352 13.67 -0.67 1.25
C GLY A 352 13.47 -0.27 -0.22
N HIS A 353 14.45 0.37 -0.86
CA HIS A 353 14.43 0.70 -2.29
C HIS A 353 15.39 -0.17 -3.11
N ALA A 354 16.17 -1.03 -2.44
CA ALA A 354 17.23 -1.85 -3.06
C ALA A 354 16.92 -3.35 -3.02
N HIS A 355 15.70 -3.73 -2.62
CA HIS A 355 15.26 -5.13 -2.62
C HIS A 355 14.99 -5.61 -4.07
N GLY A 356 15.13 -6.91 -4.30
CA GLY A 356 14.90 -7.54 -5.60
C GLY A 356 13.91 -8.71 -5.56
N GLY A 357 13.39 -9.05 -4.38
CA GLY A 357 12.38 -10.09 -4.18
C GLY A 357 10.96 -9.60 -4.47
N ARG A 358 10.04 -9.81 -3.50
CA ARG A 358 8.63 -9.41 -3.59
C ARG A 358 8.45 -8.00 -4.16
N GLN A 359 7.62 -7.89 -5.19
CA GLN A 359 7.20 -6.63 -5.79
C GLN A 359 5.91 -6.13 -5.13
N PHE A 360 5.75 -4.80 -5.10
CA PHE A 360 4.63 -4.13 -4.45
C PHE A 360 4.04 -3.09 -5.40
N ALA A 361 2.75 -3.20 -5.67
CA ALA A 361 2.04 -2.17 -6.40
C ALA A 361 2.06 -0.84 -5.61
N PRO A 362 1.80 0.32 -6.26
CA PRO A 362 1.79 1.62 -5.60
C PRO A 362 1.03 1.60 -4.26
N ASN A 363 1.69 2.02 -3.19
CA ASN A 363 1.20 1.82 -1.84
C ASN A 363 1.46 3.02 -0.92
N ILE A 364 0.66 3.08 0.15
CA ILE A 364 0.71 4.18 1.12
C ILE A 364 1.99 4.17 1.95
N HIS A 365 2.60 3.01 2.18
CA HIS A 365 3.86 2.90 2.92
C HIS A 365 4.99 3.65 2.21
N ALA A 366 5.15 3.44 0.91
CA ALA A 366 6.14 4.12 0.09
C ALA A 366 5.86 5.64 0.02
N ALA A 367 4.60 6.04 -0.19
CA ALA A 367 4.22 7.44 -0.24
C ALA A 367 4.45 8.18 1.09
N PHE A 368 4.14 7.54 2.22
CA PHE A 368 4.27 8.13 3.55
C PHE A 368 5.71 8.10 4.07
N ALA A 369 6.54 7.13 3.64
CA ALA A 369 7.93 6.99 4.06
C ALA A 369 8.73 8.29 3.88
N SER A 370 8.56 8.97 2.74
CA SER A 370 9.24 10.24 2.43
C SER A 370 8.90 11.34 3.42
N SER A 371 7.65 11.37 3.91
CA SER A 371 7.23 12.35 4.92
C SER A 371 7.86 12.07 6.28
N LEU A 372 7.95 10.79 6.68
CA LEU A 372 8.64 10.38 7.90
C LEU A 372 10.13 10.71 7.84
N MET A 373 10.78 10.47 6.69
CA MET A 373 12.20 10.77 6.51
C MET A 373 12.48 12.27 6.48
N LEU A 374 11.60 13.07 5.89
CA LEU A 374 11.67 14.53 5.98
C LEU A 374 11.55 15.01 7.43
N MET A 375 10.61 14.44 8.19
CA MET A 375 10.46 14.74 9.62
C MET A 375 11.72 14.40 10.41
N LEU A 376 12.33 13.23 10.16
CA LEU A 376 13.60 12.83 10.77
C LEU A 376 14.74 13.80 10.39
N LEU A 377 14.85 14.17 9.12
CA LEU A 377 15.85 15.13 8.64
C LEU A 377 15.70 16.47 9.37
N LEU A 378 14.48 17.00 9.47
CA LEU A 378 14.20 18.24 10.18
C LEU A 378 14.54 18.13 11.67
N GLN A 379 14.23 17.00 12.30
CA GLN A 379 14.57 16.74 13.70
C GLN A 379 16.10 16.77 13.91
N VAL A 380 16.86 16.12 13.04
CA VAL A 380 18.34 16.11 13.10
C VAL A 380 18.91 17.50 12.84
N LEU A 381 18.41 18.22 11.83
CA LEU A 381 18.87 19.57 11.49
C LEU A 381 18.63 20.56 12.65
N PHE A 382 17.44 20.54 13.24
CA PHE A 382 17.18 21.37 14.41
C PHE A 382 18.04 20.94 15.61
N GLY A 383 18.22 19.64 15.83
CA GLY A 383 19.11 19.14 16.89
C GLY A 383 20.56 19.63 16.75
N ILE A 384 21.12 19.58 15.54
CA ILE A 384 22.46 20.11 15.22
C ILE A 384 22.48 21.63 15.43
N TYR A 385 21.51 22.36 14.87
CA TYR A 385 21.41 23.81 14.99
C TYR A 385 21.39 24.27 16.46
N LEU A 386 20.57 23.61 17.29
CA LEU A 386 20.46 23.92 18.72
C LEU A 386 21.77 23.60 19.47
N LYS A 387 22.52 22.59 19.02
CA LYS A 387 23.82 22.21 19.60
C LYS A 387 24.97 23.14 19.21
N LEU A 388 24.84 23.92 18.14
CA LEU A 388 25.85 24.89 17.69
C LEU A 388 25.89 26.19 18.53
N HIS A 389 24.99 26.35 19.51
CA HIS A 389 24.95 27.51 20.43
C HIS A 389 25.01 28.89 19.73
N LEU A 390 24.29 29.02 18.60
CA LEU A 390 24.20 30.28 17.86
C LEU A 390 23.20 31.23 18.55
N GLU A 391 23.68 32.05 19.46
CA GLU A 391 22.82 32.86 20.36
C GLU A 391 22.78 34.36 20.06
N LYS A 392 23.53 34.84 19.08
CA LYS A 392 23.67 36.28 18.78
C LYS A 392 22.86 36.70 17.55
N GLY A 393 22.35 37.94 17.58
CA GLY A 393 21.70 38.58 16.43
C GLY A 393 20.39 37.89 16.01
N ILE A 394 20.20 37.69 14.69
CA ILE A 394 18.99 37.07 14.11
C ILE A 394 18.80 35.63 14.63
N HIS A 395 19.88 34.93 14.96
CA HIS A 395 19.84 33.55 15.45
C HIS A 395 19.14 33.41 16.80
N ALA A 396 19.18 34.42 17.67
CA ALA A 396 18.46 34.42 18.94
C ALA A 396 16.93 34.29 18.73
N ARG A 397 16.40 34.96 17.70
CA ARG A 397 14.97 34.89 17.34
C ARG A 397 14.62 33.54 16.72
N ILE A 398 15.46 33.04 15.81
CA ILE A 398 15.27 31.74 15.15
C ILE A 398 15.30 30.60 16.17
N ARG A 399 16.23 30.66 17.13
CA ARG A 399 16.42 29.63 18.15
C ARG A 399 15.17 29.38 18.99
N ARG A 400 14.42 30.44 19.34
CA ARG A 400 13.14 30.31 20.06
C ARG A 400 12.15 29.41 19.31
N TYR A 401 12.02 29.61 17.99
CA TYR A 401 11.15 28.78 17.16
C TYR A 401 11.72 27.38 16.94
N ALA A 402 13.04 27.26 16.76
CA ALA A 402 13.71 25.98 16.55
C ALA A 402 13.56 25.03 17.75
N VAL A 403 13.65 25.54 18.99
CA VAL A 403 13.42 24.73 20.20
C VAL A 403 12.00 24.15 20.21
N VAL A 404 10.98 25.00 19.98
CA VAL A 404 9.59 24.57 19.96
C VAL A 404 9.35 23.56 18.84
N ALA A 405 9.84 23.84 17.63
CA ALA A 405 9.71 22.94 16.48
C ALA A 405 10.36 21.58 16.75
N HIS A 406 11.60 21.55 17.24
CA HIS A 406 12.31 20.31 17.61
C HIS A 406 11.58 19.54 18.71
N GLY A 407 11.01 20.24 19.69
CA GLY A 407 10.24 19.64 20.78
C GLY A 407 8.93 19.02 20.32
N VAL A 408 8.19 19.68 19.41
CA VAL A 408 6.93 19.17 18.86
C VAL A 408 7.16 18.00 17.92
N LEU A 409 8.11 18.13 16.99
CA LEU A 409 8.46 17.06 16.05
C LEU A 409 8.91 15.80 16.81
N GLY A 410 9.81 15.93 17.79
CA GLY A 410 10.25 14.81 18.61
C GLY A 410 9.12 14.08 19.35
N LYS A 411 8.12 14.82 19.88
CA LYS A 411 6.96 14.24 20.57
C LYS A 411 5.95 13.59 19.62
N MET A 412 5.85 14.06 18.38
CA MET A 412 5.00 13.46 17.34
C MET A 412 5.62 12.20 16.73
N MET A 413 6.95 12.07 16.75
CA MET A 413 7.70 11.01 16.07
C MET A 413 7.19 9.59 16.38
N PRO A 414 6.93 9.18 17.65
CA PRO A 414 6.48 7.82 17.96
C PRO A 414 5.10 7.48 17.37
N VAL A 415 4.22 8.48 17.24
CA VAL A 415 2.88 8.29 16.67
C VAL A 415 2.96 8.16 15.16
N VAL A 416 3.72 9.06 14.52
CA VAL A 416 3.90 9.04 13.05
C VAL A 416 4.64 7.78 12.62
N SER A 417 5.63 7.33 13.39
CA SER A 417 6.36 6.10 13.09
C SER A 417 5.54 4.83 13.34
N TRP A 418 4.67 4.81 14.37
CA TRP A 418 3.70 3.74 14.57
C TRP A 418 2.80 3.55 13.34
N VAL A 419 2.28 4.66 12.80
CA VAL A 419 1.47 4.64 11.58
C VAL A 419 2.27 4.08 10.39
N GLN A 420 3.52 4.51 10.20
CA GLN A 420 4.36 3.99 9.12
C GLN A 420 4.65 2.49 9.26
N MET A 421 4.86 1.99 10.48
CA MET A 421 5.08 0.55 10.73
C MET A 421 3.83 -0.26 10.40
N ILE A 422 2.63 0.25 10.74
CA ILE A 422 1.36 -0.37 10.35
C ILE A 422 1.24 -0.43 8.82
N PHE A 423 1.49 0.69 8.14
CA PHE A 423 1.48 0.72 6.67
C PHE A 423 2.46 -0.28 6.07
N GLY A 424 3.62 -0.48 6.71
CA GLY A 424 4.59 -1.50 6.31
C GLY A 424 4.03 -2.91 6.41
N GLY A 425 3.38 -3.26 7.52
CA GLY A 425 2.72 -4.56 7.70
C GLY A 425 1.60 -4.80 6.68
N ILE A 426 0.75 -3.80 6.46
CA ILE A 426 -0.33 -3.85 5.45
C ILE A 426 0.25 -4.08 4.05
N THR A 427 1.28 -3.31 3.69
CA THR A 427 1.92 -3.39 2.37
C THR A 427 2.61 -4.73 2.17
N ALA A 428 3.30 -5.26 3.20
CA ALA A 428 3.98 -6.54 3.14
C ALA A 428 3.02 -7.72 2.85
N LEU A 429 1.76 -7.60 3.31
CA LEU A 429 0.72 -8.62 3.15
C LEU A 429 -0.20 -8.37 1.94
N GLY A 430 -0.12 -7.19 1.31
CA GLY A 430 -0.98 -6.83 0.18
C GLY A 430 -2.43 -6.49 0.55
N PHE A 431 -2.70 -6.23 1.83
CA PHE A 431 -4.08 -6.01 2.33
C PHE A 431 -4.58 -4.58 2.09
N CYS A 432 -5.86 -4.39 2.41
CA CYS A 432 -6.52 -3.09 2.56
C CYS A 432 -6.70 -2.33 1.25
N ARG A 433 -7.11 -3.03 0.20
CA ARG A 433 -7.41 -2.44 -1.11
C ARG A 433 -8.87 -2.59 -1.49
N ASP A 434 -9.29 -1.79 -2.46
CA ASP A 434 -10.60 -1.83 -3.08
C ASP A 434 -11.75 -1.92 -2.04
N ASP A 435 -12.61 -2.92 -2.16
CA ASP A 435 -13.79 -3.09 -1.31
C ASP A 435 -13.46 -3.42 0.15
N HIS A 436 -12.24 -3.89 0.44
CA HIS A 436 -11.78 -4.20 1.81
C HIS A 436 -11.23 -2.98 2.56
N LEU A 437 -10.96 -1.86 1.88
CA LEU A 437 -10.31 -0.68 2.47
C LEU A 437 -11.06 -0.16 3.70
N GLY A 438 -12.39 -0.04 3.64
CA GLY A 438 -13.20 0.49 4.74
C GLY A 438 -13.11 -0.36 6.01
N GLN A 439 -13.25 -1.69 5.85
CA GLN A 439 -13.17 -2.65 6.94
C GLN A 439 -11.78 -2.66 7.57
N CYS A 440 -10.73 -2.68 6.74
CA CYS A 440 -9.36 -2.63 7.20
C CYS A 440 -9.06 -1.35 7.98
N LEU A 441 -9.42 -0.17 7.44
CA LEU A 441 -9.19 1.11 8.11
C LEU A 441 -9.84 1.14 9.49
N ALA A 442 -11.07 0.66 9.62
CA ALA A 442 -11.74 0.58 10.91
C ALA A 442 -10.94 -0.25 11.93
N HIS A 443 -10.42 -1.41 11.53
CA HIS A 443 -9.66 -2.32 12.39
C HIS A 443 -8.32 -1.73 12.84
N PHE A 444 -7.54 -1.20 11.91
CA PHE A 444 -6.23 -0.63 12.25
C PHE A 444 -6.33 0.68 13.04
N ILE A 445 -7.28 1.56 12.68
CA ILE A 445 -7.47 2.84 13.34
C ILE A 445 -8.04 2.63 14.75
N MET A 446 -9.16 1.91 14.90
CA MET A 446 -9.76 1.70 16.22
C MET A 446 -8.87 0.83 17.11
N GLY A 447 -8.23 -0.19 16.55
CA GLY A 447 -7.31 -1.03 17.31
C GLY A 447 -6.10 -0.24 17.82
N SER A 448 -5.52 0.64 16.98
CA SER A 448 -4.47 1.57 17.42
C SER A 448 -4.97 2.56 18.47
N ALA A 449 -6.23 3.02 18.39
CA ALA A 449 -6.83 3.90 19.38
C ALA A 449 -6.95 3.23 20.75
N PHE A 450 -7.31 1.94 20.82
CA PHE A 450 -7.30 1.18 22.07
C PHE A 450 -5.89 1.04 22.66
N ILE A 451 -4.88 0.76 21.84
CA ILE A 451 -3.47 0.73 22.29
C ILE A 451 -3.07 2.11 22.83
N GLY A 452 -3.35 3.18 22.09
CA GLY A 452 -3.07 4.56 22.50
C GLY A 452 -3.77 4.92 23.81
N TYR A 453 -5.02 4.49 24.00
CA TYR A 453 -5.74 4.67 25.26
C TYR A 453 -5.06 3.90 26.40
N GLY A 454 -4.65 2.64 26.17
CA GLY A 454 -3.83 1.87 27.10
C GLY A 454 -2.54 2.60 27.48
N VAL A 455 -1.83 3.20 26.52
CA VAL A 455 -0.61 4.01 26.76
C VAL A 455 -0.90 5.22 27.64
N VAL A 456 -1.94 5.99 27.33
CA VAL A 456 -2.34 7.14 28.16
C VAL A 456 -2.66 6.70 29.58
N LEU A 457 -3.40 5.60 29.76
CA LEU A 457 -3.68 5.06 31.10
C LEU A 457 -2.42 4.63 31.84
N THR A 458 -1.47 3.95 31.17
CA THR A 458 -0.19 3.56 31.79
C THR A 458 0.61 4.80 32.20
N ILE A 459 0.65 5.86 31.38
CA ILE A 459 1.30 7.14 31.71
C ILE A 459 0.66 7.76 32.95
N LEU A 460 -0.68 7.88 32.96
CA LEU A 460 -1.42 8.46 34.09
C LEU A 460 -1.22 7.67 35.37
N LEU A 461 -1.15 6.34 35.27
CA LEU A 461 -0.91 5.44 36.38
C LEU A 461 0.51 5.60 36.94
N ALA A 462 1.54 5.47 36.10
CA ALA A 462 2.93 5.38 36.54
C ALA A 462 3.55 6.74 36.90
N VAL A 463 3.26 7.80 36.14
CA VAL A 463 3.97 9.09 36.26
C VAL A 463 3.05 10.31 36.23
N GLY A 464 1.78 10.16 35.83
CA GLY A 464 0.83 11.26 35.70
C GLY A 464 0.21 11.76 37.01
N GLN A 465 0.52 11.14 38.15
CA GLN A 465 -0.06 11.49 39.45
C GLN A 465 0.17 12.96 39.85
N TYR A 466 1.35 13.51 39.59
CA TYR A 466 1.65 14.92 39.85
C TYR A 466 0.87 15.86 38.91
N TRP A 467 0.79 15.50 37.63
CA TRP A 467 0.05 16.26 36.62
C TRP A 467 -1.47 16.30 36.91
N LEU A 468 -2.04 15.18 37.36
CA LEU A 468 -3.45 15.11 37.80
C LEU A 468 -3.72 16.06 38.98
N ARG A 469 -2.75 16.22 39.91
CA ARG A 469 -2.85 17.20 41.00
C ARG A 469 -2.87 18.63 40.49
N ARG A 470 -1.96 18.99 39.58
CA ARG A 470 -1.84 20.33 39.02
C ARG A 470 -3.09 20.75 38.24
N THR A 471 -3.66 19.82 37.47
CA THR A 471 -4.88 20.09 36.68
C THR A 471 -6.16 20.08 37.51
N GLY A 472 -6.13 19.50 38.71
CA GLY A 472 -7.32 19.33 39.56
C GLY A 472 -8.37 18.41 38.94
N ARG A 473 -7.96 17.46 38.09
CA ARG A 473 -8.84 16.52 37.39
C ARG A 473 -8.58 15.08 37.82
N SER A 474 -9.61 14.24 37.81
CA SER A 474 -9.47 12.80 38.03
C SER A 474 -8.96 12.12 36.76
N GLN A 475 -8.41 10.92 36.88
CA GLN A 475 -8.01 10.11 35.72
C GLN A 475 -9.21 9.87 34.79
N GLU A 476 -10.39 9.62 35.38
CA GLU A 476 -11.62 9.31 34.67
C GLU A 476 -12.15 10.52 33.89
N PHE A 477 -11.77 11.75 34.25
CA PHE A 477 -12.07 12.93 33.43
C PHE A 477 -11.40 12.82 32.06
N PHE A 478 -10.14 12.39 32.02
CA PHE A 478 -9.39 12.24 30.77
C PHE A 478 -9.83 11.01 29.99
N ASP A 479 -10.11 9.89 30.69
CA ASP A 479 -10.73 8.70 30.09
C ASP A 479 -12.01 9.07 29.36
N SER A 480 -12.89 9.79 30.06
CA SER A 480 -14.21 10.18 29.54
C SER A 480 -14.08 11.19 28.40
N LEU A 481 -13.08 12.08 28.43
CA LEU A 481 -12.80 13.01 27.34
C LEU A 481 -12.32 12.27 26.09
N LEU A 482 -11.45 11.26 26.25
CA LEU A 482 -10.95 10.46 25.15
C LEU A 482 -12.07 9.60 24.53
N ILE A 483 -12.89 8.95 25.38
CA ILE A 483 -14.09 8.24 24.95
C ILE A 483 -15.07 9.18 24.24
N ALA A 484 -15.23 10.42 24.72
CA ALA A 484 -16.09 11.42 24.09
C ALA A 484 -15.60 11.83 22.70
N ALA A 485 -14.32 12.20 22.61
CA ALA A 485 -13.71 12.62 21.36
C ALA A 485 -13.74 11.48 20.32
N TRP A 486 -13.37 10.27 20.74
CA TRP A 486 -13.38 9.11 19.85
C TRP A 486 -14.79 8.71 19.41
N GLY A 487 -15.75 8.70 20.33
CA GLY A 487 -17.15 8.41 20.01
C GLY A 487 -17.71 9.39 18.97
N CYS A 488 -17.37 10.69 19.08
CA CYS A 488 -17.77 11.69 18.10
C CYS A 488 -17.17 11.38 16.72
N VAL A 489 -15.85 11.16 16.65
CA VAL A 489 -15.19 10.82 15.38
C VAL A 489 -15.85 9.59 14.78
N ASN A 490 -15.98 8.50 15.53
CA ASN A 490 -16.55 7.24 15.06
C ASN A 490 -17.98 7.39 14.55
N THR A 491 -18.85 8.10 15.27
CA THR A 491 -20.24 8.34 14.83
C THR A 491 -20.32 9.02 13.47
N PHE A 492 -19.44 9.97 13.18
CA PHE A 492 -19.51 10.77 11.95
C PHE A 492 -18.66 10.22 10.81
N THR A 493 -17.74 9.28 11.06
CA THR A 493 -16.91 8.65 10.02
C THR A 493 -17.43 7.30 9.55
N GLU A 494 -18.27 6.61 10.32
CA GLU A 494 -18.70 5.24 10.02
C GLU A 494 -19.68 5.16 8.84
N HIS A 495 -20.70 6.02 8.81
CA HIS A 495 -21.65 6.08 7.71
C HIS A 495 -21.21 7.14 6.68
N ARG A 496 -21.19 6.76 5.40
CA ARG A 496 -21.01 7.70 4.29
C ARG A 496 -22.29 8.52 4.13
N TRP A 497 -22.36 9.63 4.85
CA TRP A 497 -23.50 10.56 4.82
C TRP A 497 -23.87 10.92 3.38
N GLY A 498 -25.06 10.50 2.95
CA GLY A 498 -25.56 10.66 1.58
C GLY A 498 -25.76 9.34 0.81
N GLY A 499 -25.26 8.21 1.32
CA GLY A 499 -25.53 6.86 0.80
C GLY A 499 -26.65 6.12 1.55
N PRO A 500 -27.09 4.95 1.06
CA PRO A 500 -28.02 4.09 1.78
C PRO A 500 -27.36 3.47 3.02
N TRP A 501 -28.14 3.27 4.09
CA TRP A 501 -27.67 2.57 5.29
C TRP A 501 -27.48 1.09 5.02
N VAL A 502 -26.28 0.57 5.31
CA VAL A 502 -25.98 -0.87 5.21
C VAL A 502 -26.20 -1.54 6.58
N LYS A 503 -26.44 -2.85 6.59
CA LYS A 503 -26.83 -3.63 7.77
C LYS A 503 -25.91 -3.44 9.00
N ASN A 504 -24.62 -3.21 8.79
CA ASN A 504 -23.64 -3.03 9.87
C ASN A 504 -23.49 -1.56 10.32
N ASP A 505 -23.83 -0.59 9.48
CA ASP A 505 -23.67 0.86 9.75
C ASP A 505 -24.43 1.30 11.01
N LEU A 506 -25.64 0.77 11.21
CA LEU A 506 -26.47 1.11 12.37
C LEU A 506 -25.85 0.63 13.69
N GLN A 507 -25.29 -0.58 13.71
CA GLN A 507 -24.66 -1.11 14.91
C GLN A 507 -23.40 -0.31 15.26
N HIS A 508 -22.55 -0.02 14.29
CA HIS A 508 -21.30 0.72 14.51
C HIS A 508 -21.54 2.19 14.86
N THR A 509 -22.45 2.86 14.15
CA THR A 509 -22.82 4.26 14.43
C THR A 509 -23.45 4.39 15.82
N SER A 510 -24.34 3.47 16.21
CA SER A 510 -24.96 3.49 17.54
C SER A 510 -23.96 3.25 18.67
N MET A 511 -22.95 2.40 18.47
CA MET A 511 -21.84 2.27 19.43
C MET A 511 -21.05 3.57 19.58
N GLY A 512 -20.75 4.28 18.49
CA GLY A 512 -20.13 5.61 18.55
C GLY A 512 -20.98 6.61 19.35
N ILE A 513 -22.31 6.59 19.16
CA ILE A 513 -23.24 7.49 19.86
C ILE A 513 -23.20 7.25 21.36
N VAL A 514 -23.21 5.98 21.76
CA VAL A 514 -23.13 5.58 23.16
C VAL A 514 -21.80 6.01 23.76
N TRP A 515 -20.68 5.88 23.03
CA TRP A 515 -19.38 6.35 23.48
C TRP A 515 -19.38 7.84 23.77
N TRP A 516 -19.81 8.69 22.83
CA TRP A 516 -19.70 10.13 23.08
C TRP A 516 -20.70 10.65 24.11
N CYS A 517 -21.92 10.13 24.14
CA CYS A 517 -22.90 10.44 25.19
C CYS A 517 -22.36 10.07 26.58
N ALA A 518 -21.83 8.86 26.73
CA ALA A 518 -21.32 8.40 28.01
C ALA A 518 -19.99 9.07 28.38
N GLY A 519 -19.14 9.42 27.42
CA GLY A 519 -17.96 10.24 27.63
C GLY A 519 -18.32 11.62 28.18
N LEU A 520 -19.31 12.31 27.60
CA LEU A 520 -19.79 13.59 28.14
C LEU A 520 -20.36 13.44 29.57
N LEU A 521 -21.10 12.36 29.83
CA LEU A 521 -21.59 12.05 31.17
C LEU A 521 -20.44 11.81 32.17
N GLY A 522 -19.43 11.04 31.78
CA GLY A 522 -18.26 10.76 32.61
C GLY A 522 -17.44 12.02 32.91
N VAL A 523 -17.26 12.90 31.91
CA VAL A 523 -16.64 14.22 32.07
C VAL A 523 -17.39 15.06 33.11
N TRP A 524 -18.72 15.07 33.05
CA TRP A 524 -19.57 15.78 34.00
C TRP A 524 -19.49 15.21 35.41
N LEU A 525 -19.57 13.88 35.56
CA LEU A 525 -19.52 13.19 36.84
C LEU A 525 -18.13 13.19 37.50
N SER A 526 -17.10 13.62 36.76
CA SER A 526 -15.71 13.69 37.26
C SER A 526 -15.44 14.87 38.19
N ARG A 527 -16.47 15.64 38.58
CA ARG A 527 -16.34 16.80 39.47
C ARG A 527 -17.33 16.70 40.63
N LYS A 528 -16.89 17.09 41.83
CA LYS A 528 -17.74 17.31 43.00
C LYS A 528 -18.44 18.68 42.90
N ARG A 529 -19.45 18.91 43.74
CA ARG A 529 -20.17 20.20 43.83
C ARG A 529 -19.24 21.38 44.15
N ASP A 530 -18.13 21.13 44.85
CA ASP A 530 -17.11 22.12 45.22
C ASP A 530 -15.98 22.25 44.17
N GLY A 531 -16.14 21.64 42.99
CA GLY A 531 -15.16 21.70 41.90
C GLY A 531 -13.98 20.72 42.05
N ARG A 532 -13.86 19.99 43.17
CA ARG A 532 -12.79 19.00 43.36
C ARG A 532 -12.95 17.80 42.42
N PRO A 533 -11.85 17.14 42.02
CA PRO A 533 -11.91 15.94 41.19
C PRO A 533 -12.65 14.80 41.90
N LYS A 534 -13.46 14.08 41.13
CA LYS A 534 -14.20 12.89 41.56
C LYS A 534 -13.95 11.75 40.57
N ARG A 535 -13.70 10.54 41.07
CA ARG A 535 -13.68 9.34 40.23
C ARG A 535 -15.11 8.90 39.91
N ASN A 536 -15.28 8.21 38.79
CA ASN A 536 -16.59 7.71 38.37
C ASN A 536 -16.44 6.44 37.52
N LEU A 537 -17.49 5.63 37.45
CA LEU A 537 -17.44 4.32 36.81
C LEU A 537 -17.79 4.34 35.31
N ILE A 538 -18.16 5.50 34.75
CA ILE A 538 -18.72 5.58 33.40
C ILE A 538 -17.76 5.04 32.34
N PRO A 539 -16.46 5.40 32.32
CA PRO A 539 -15.52 4.80 31.37
C PRO A 539 -15.50 3.27 31.40
N GLY A 540 -15.45 2.68 32.60
CA GLY A 540 -15.44 1.22 32.76
C GLY A 540 -16.74 0.56 32.27
N ILE A 541 -17.90 1.20 32.50
CA ILE A 541 -19.21 0.70 32.03
C ILE A 541 -19.28 0.71 30.51
N VAL A 542 -18.84 1.81 29.86
CA VAL A 542 -18.88 1.94 28.40
C VAL A 542 -17.98 0.90 27.74
N ILE A 543 -16.76 0.74 28.25
CA ILE A 543 -15.81 -0.26 27.77
C ILE A 543 -16.40 -1.67 27.91
N LEU A 544 -16.98 -1.99 29.07
CA LEU A 544 -17.61 -3.30 29.33
C LEU A 544 -18.75 -3.58 28.36
N MET A 545 -19.66 -2.62 28.18
CA MET A 545 -20.81 -2.74 27.29
C MET A 545 -20.37 -2.88 25.82
N THR A 546 -19.32 -2.16 25.41
CA THR A 546 -18.73 -2.28 24.07
C THR A 546 -18.18 -3.68 23.86
N GLY A 547 -17.46 -4.22 24.86
CA GLY A 547 -16.94 -5.59 24.80
C GLY A 547 -18.07 -6.62 24.66
N TRP A 548 -19.19 -6.45 25.37
CA TRP A 548 -20.36 -7.31 25.20
C TRP A 548 -20.93 -7.23 23.77
N ALA A 549 -21.15 -6.01 23.25
CA ALA A 549 -21.67 -5.81 21.90
C ALA A 549 -20.78 -6.45 20.83
N MET A 550 -19.46 -6.35 20.99
CA MET A 550 -18.47 -6.92 20.08
C MET A 550 -18.33 -8.44 20.23
N SER A 551 -18.53 -8.97 21.45
CA SER A 551 -18.47 -10.42 21.67
C SER A 551 -19.56 -11.19 20.92
N ALA A 552 -20.69 -10.51 20.66
CA ALA A 552 -21.87 -11.03 19.98
C ALA A 552 -22.00 -10.50 18.53
N HIS A 553 -20.96 -9.87 17.97
CA HIS A 553 -20.99 -9.29 16.64
C HIS A 553 -20.69 -10.39 15.58
N PRO A 554 -21.67 -10.76 14.73
CA PRO A 554 -21.51 -11.86 13.78
C PRO A 554 -20.59 -11.47 12.62
N GLN A 555 -19.72 -12.39 12.19
CA GLN A 555 -18.83 -12.22 11.05
C GLN A 555 -19.14 -13.24 9.95
N GLY A 556 -18.71 -12.95 8.71
CA GLY A 556 -18.88 -13.86 7.58
C GLY A 556 -18.10 -15.17 7.72
N LEU A 557 -16.95 -15.13 8.39
CA LEU A 557 -16.08 -16.28 8.62
C LEU A 557 -16.17 -16.78 10.09
N PRO A 558 -16.29 -18.09 10.35
CA PRO A 558 -16.31 -18.64 11.71
C PRO A 558 -15.06 -18.29 12.52
N LEU A 559 -13.87 -18.34 11.88
CA LEU A 559 -12.61 -17.95 12.52
C LEU A 559 -12.65 -16.49 12.99
N SER A 560 -13.12 -15.59 12.11
CA SER A 560 -13.29 -14.17 12.43
C SER A 560 -14.25 -13.96 13.60
N THR A 561 -15.39 -14.68 13.63
CA THR A 561 -16.35 -14.61 14.74
C THR A 561 -15.69 -14.98 16.07
N MET A 562 -14.88 -16.04 16.10
CA MET A 562 -14.21 -16.49 17.33
C MET A 562 -13.16 -15.48 17.81
N VAL A 563 -12.38 -14.87 16.90
CA VAL A 563 -11.40 -13.83 17.24
C VAL A 563 -12.12 -12.57 17.77
N HIS A 564 -13.21 -12.15 17.14
CA HIS A 564 -14.04 -11.03 17.61
C HIS A 564 -14.68 -11.31 18.97
N SER A 565 -15.14 -12.54 19.22
CA SER A 565 -15.64 -12.94 20.54
C SER A 565 -14.58 -12.79 21.63
N VAL A 566 -13.34 -13.24 21.35
CA VAL A 566 -12.22 -13.09 22.29
C VAL A 566 -11.89 -11.61 22.51
N PHE A 567 -11.81 -10.81 21.44
CA PHE A 567 -11.68 -9.34 21.55
C PHE A 567 -12.74 -8.73 22.48
N GLY A 568 -14.00 -9.11 22.28
CA GLY A 568 -15.11 -8.67 23.12
C GLY A 568 -14.93 -9.05 24.58
N TYR A 569 -14.54 -10.29 24.87
CA TYR A 569 -14.26 -10.75 26.24
C TYR A 569 -13.08 -10.02 26.89
N THR A 570 -12.00 -9.77 26.14
CA THR A 570 -10.85 -9.00 26.61
C THR A 570 -11.25 -7.56 26.95
N LEU A 571 -12.09 -6.95 26.11
CA LEU A 571 -12.58 -5.59 26.34
C LEU A 571 -13.58 -5.53 27.51
N MET A 572 -14.45 -6.54 27.66
CA MET A 572 -15.29 -6.71 28.85
C MET A 572 -14.44 -6.79 30.12
N ALA A 573 -13.36 -7.58 30.08
CA ALA A 573 -12.43 -7.70 31.19
C ALA A 573 -11.73 -6.35 31.49
N ALA A 574 -11.37 -5.56 30.48
CA ALA A 574 -10.80 -4.22 30.68
C ALA A 574 -11.79 -3.31 31.43
N GLY A 575 -13.06 -3.27 31.00
CA GLY A 575 -14.10 -2.48 31.66
C GLY A 575 -14.42 -2.98 33.07
N ALA A 576 -14.53 -4.29 33.27
CA ALA A 576 -14.80 -4.91 34.56
C ALA A 576 -13.66 -4.66 35.55
N THR A 577 -12.41 -4.90 35.14
CA THR A 577 -11.24 -4.63 35.99
C THR A 577 -11.12 -3.14 36.33
N ARG A 578 -11.48 -2.23 35.41
CA ARG A 578 -11.52 -0.79 35.69
C ARG A 578 -12.57 -0.44 36.75
N ILE A 579 -13.77 -1.03 36.68
CA ILE A 579 -14.81 -0.86 37.71
C ILE A 579 -14.33 -1.41 39.06
N VAL A 580 -13.71 -2.61 39.05
CA VAL A 580 -13.19 -3.25 40.27
C VAL A 580 -12.08 -2.40 40.90
N GLU A 581 -11.18 -1.86 40.07
CA GLU A 581 -10.11 -0.97 40.49
C GLU A 581 -10.66 0.27 41.20
N ILE A 582 -11.65 0.95 40.60
CA ILE A 582 -12.21 2.18 41.16
C ILE A 582 -13.00 1.90 42.44
N ALA A 583 -13.91 0.92 42.41
CA ALA A 583 -14.87 0.69 43.49
C ALA A 583 -14.29 -0.10 44.67
N PHE A 584 -13.40 -1.06 44.43
CA PHE A 584 -12.94 -2.00 45.47
C PHE A 584 -11.47 -1.84 45.84
N VAL A 585 -10.58 -1.65 44.85
CA VAL A 585 -9.14 -1.49 45.12
C VAL A 585 -8.87 -0.10 45.68
N LEU A 586 -9.30 0.94 44.96
CA LEU A 586 -9.09 2.33 45.35
C LEU A 586 -10.25 2.91 46.18
N LYS A 587 -11.44 2.28 46.17
CA LYS A 587 -12.61 2.71 46.95
C LYS A 587 -12.93 4.20 46.73
N ASP A 588 -13.00 4.61 45.46
CA ASP A 588 -13.17 6.01 45.01
C ASP A 588 -12.10 7.00 45.49
N ARG A 589 -11.04 6.53 46.17
CA ARG A 589 -9.90 7.38 46.49
C ARG A 589 -9.21 7.73 45.19
N ASN A 590 -8.78 8.98 45.10
CA ASN A 590 -7.80 9.34 44.09
C ASN A 590 -6.59 8.44 44.32
N SER A 591 -5.92 8.01 43.26
CA SER A 591 -4.64 7.28 43.26
C SER A 591 -3.51 7.98 44.05
N ILE A 592 -3.83 9.12 44.65
CA ILE A 592 -3.07 9.92 45.59
C ILE A 592 -3.36 9.44 47.03
N SER A 593 -2.85 8.26 47.37
CA SER A 593 -2.55 7.87 48.75
C SER A 593 -1.15 7.26 48.62
N SER A 594 -0.06 7.81 49.13
CA SER A 594 0.16 8.54 50.36
C SER A 594 1.37 9.49 50.19
N LYS A 595 1.71 10.22 51.27
CA LYS A 595 2.90 11.08 51.40
C LYS A 595 4.25 10.40 51.11
N HIS A 596 4.29 9.09 50.82
CA HIS A 596 5.51 8.27 50.72
C HIS A 596 5.59 7.41 49.44
N GLY A 597 4.78 7.67 48.41
CA GLY A 597 4.91 6.92 47.14
C GLY A 597 4.65 5.42 47.30
N GLU A 598 3.46 5.06 47.78
CA GLU A 598 3.02 3.66 47.72
C GLU A 598 3.10 3.16 46.28
N GLU A 599 3.68 1.97 46.11
CA GLU A 599 3.82 1.28 44.84
C GLU A 599 2.43 1.06 44.22
N THR A 600 2.33 1.28 42.92
CA THR A 600 1.13 0.98 42.14
C THR A 600 0.72 -0.48 42.37
N ASN A 601 -0.53 -0.73 42.76
CA ASN A 601 -0.99 -2.10 42.98
C ASN A 601 -0.93 -2.88 41.66
N SER A 602 -0.50 -4.13 41.71
CA SER A 602 -0.44 -5.02 40.54
C SER A 602 -1.76 -5.06 39.76
N PHE A 603 -2.89 -5.00 40.47
CA PHE A 603 -4.23 -4.99 39.86
C PHE A 603 -4.48 -3.77 38.96
N GLN A 604 -3.89 -2.62 39.24
CA GLN A 604 -4.11 -1.39 38.48
C GLN A 604 -3.47 -1.43 37.08
N TYR A 605 -2.56 -2.38 36.83
CA TYR A 605 -1.99 -2.62 35.51
C TYR A 605 -2.91 -3.46 34.61
N LEU A 606 -3.94 -4.13 35.16
CA LEU A 606 -4.86 -4.95 34.37
C LEU A 606 -5.70 -4.13 33.39
N PRO A 607 -6.37 -3.02 33.79
CA PRO A 607 -7.15 -2.22 32.84
C PRO A 607 -6.34 -1.71 31.64
N PRO A 608 -5.17 -1.05 31.81
CA PRO A 608 -4.40 -0.61 30.67
C PRO A 608 -3.93 -1.80 29.84
N PHE A 609 -3.34 -2.84 30.43
CA PHE A 609 -2.86 -4.02 29.67
C PHE A 609 -3.94 -4.65 28.80
N LEU A 610 -5.16 -4.82 29.33
CA LEU A 610 -6.26 -5.39 28.58
C LEU A 610 -6.68 -4.51 27.41
N LEU A 611 -6.51 -3.18 27.48
CA LEU A 611 -6.69 -2.30 26.32
C LEU A 611 -5.61 -2.48 25.24
N TYR A 612 -4.34 -2.71 25.63
CA TYR A 612 -3.31 -3.07 24.64
C TYR A 612 -3.69 -4.38 23.93
N ALA A 613 -4.07 -5.40 24.71
CA ALA A 613 -4.47 -6.69 24.17
C ALA A 613 -5.71 -6.59 23.26
N SER A 614 -6.75 -5.87 23.71
CA SER A 614 -7.93 -5.58 22.89
C SER A 614 -7.57 -4.86 21.59
N GLY A 615 -6.65 -3.90 21.64
CA GLY A 615 -6.21 -3.19 20.45
C GLY A 615 -5.54 -4.10 19.42
N PHE A 616 -4.59 -4.95 19.83
CA PHE A 616 -3.98 -5.92 18.90
C PHE A 616 -4.95 -6.98 18.40
N LEU A 617 -5.85 -7.49 19.25
CA LEU A 617 -6.91 -8.40 18.84
C LEU A 617 -7.82 -7.78 17.78
N PHE A 618 -8.16 -6.51 17.93
CA PHE A 618 -8.98 -5.79 16.96
C PHE A 618 -8.23 -5.54 15.66
N MET A 619 -6.97 -5.09 15.70
CA MET A 619 -6.15 -4.89 14.49
C MET A 619 -5.95 -6.19 13.71
N GLY A 620 -5.80 -7.31 14.42
CA GLY A 620 -5.57 -8.62 13.80
C GLY A 620 -6.80 -9.27 13.17
N ALA A 621 -8.00 -8.71 13.36
CA ALA A 621 -9.25 -9.33 12.94
C ALA A 621 -9.78 -8.85 11.58
N THR A 622 -8.91 -8.37 10.67
CA THR A 622 -9.33 -7.97 9.33
C THR A 622 -9.81 -9.16 8.50
N GLU A 623 -10.73 -8.93 7.56
CA GLU A 623 -11.31 -9.99 6.74
C GLU A 623 -10.23 -10.75 5.95
N GLU A 624 -9.37 -10.03 5.24
CA GLU A 624 -8.28 -10.60 4.43
C GLU A 624 -7.30 -11.41 5.29
N GLN A 625 -6.95 -10.91 6.49
CA GLN A 625 -6.07 -11.64 7.41
C GLN A 625 -6.74 -12.91 7.95
N MET A 626 -8.03 -12.85 8.24
CA MET A 626 -8.80 -14.01 8.72
C MET A 626 -8.93 -15.10 7.65
N VAL A 627 -9.10 -14.73 6.38
CA VAL A 627 -9.07 -15.67 5.25
C VAL A 627 -7.70 -16.32 5.14
N LEU A 628 -6.62 -15.53 5.11
CA LEU A 628 -5.25 -16.04 5.03
C LEU A 628 -4.93 -17.04 6.15
N LEU A 629 -5.36 -16.74 7.39
CA LEU A 629 -5.15 -17.64 8.53
C LEU A 629 -6.01 -18.90 8.44
N SER A 630 -7.24 -18.79 7.96
CA SER A 630 -8.15 -19.92 7.75
C SER A 630 -7.61 -20.90 6.71
N ASP A 631 -7.09 -20.37 5.60
CA ASP A 631 -6.48 -21.15 4.51
C ASP A 631 -5.19 -21.83 4.95
N ALA A 632 -4.42 -21.18 5.83
CA ALA A 632 -3.25 -21.77 6.49
C ALA A 632 -3.60 -22.73 7.65
N HIS A 633 -4.89 -23.00 7.89
CA HIS A 633 -5.39 -23.84 8.99
C HIS A 633 -4.92 -23.40 10.39
N VAL A 634 -4.70 -22.09 10.59
CA VAL A 634 -4.33 -21.53 11.89
C VAL A 634 -5.59 -21.37 12.74
N THR A 635 -5.56 -21.96 13.95
CA THR A 635 -6.69 -21.83 14.89
C THR A 635 -6.73 -20.45 15.54
N HIS A 636 -7.94 -20.00 15.91
CA HIS A 636 -8.12 -18.76 16.66
C HIS A 636 -7.30 -18.72 17.95
N VAL A 637 -7.15 -19.86 18.66
CA VAL A 637 -6.37 -19.93 19.91
C VAL A 637 -4.90 -19.59 19.67
N SER A 638 -4.26 -20.26 18.71
CA SER A 638 -2.85 -20.02 18.38
C SER A 638 -2.62 -18.55 17.97
N TYR A 639 -3.51 -18.02 17.14
CA TYR A 639 -3.42 -16.65 16.66
C TYR A 639 -3.62 -15.62 17.77
N VAL A 640 -4.63 -15.80 18.62
CA VAL A 640 -4.89 -14.96 19.80
C VAL A 640 -3.68 -14.92 20.74
N LEU A 641 -3.04 -16.06 21.00
CA LEU A 641 -1.86 -16.12 21.87
C LEU A 641 -0.67 -15.33 21.30
N ILE A 642 -0.50 -15.30 19.97
CA ILE A 642 0.51 -14.46 19.31
C ILE A 642 0.19 -12.98 19.55
N LEU A 643 -1.05 -12.56 19.34
CA LEU A 643 -1.46 -11.16 19.55
C LEU A 643 -1.31 -10.71 21.00
N TYR A 644 -1.65 -11.57 21.97
CA TYR A 644 -1.39 -11.32 23.39
C TYR A 644 0.10 -11.19 23.69
N SER A 645 0.95 -12.01 23.06
CA SER A 645 2.40 -11.94 23.23
C SER A 645 2.96 -10.59 22.76
N ILE A 646 2.48 -10.09 21.62
CA ILE A 646 2.84 -8.75 21.10
C ILE A 646 2.33 -7.66 22.07
N ALA A 647 1.12 -7.80 22.61
CA ALA A 647 0.58 -6.87 23.60
C ALA A 647 1.44 -6.82 24.88
N PHE A 648 1.91 -7.98 25.37
CA PHE A 648 2.84 -8.03 26.50
C PHE A 648 4.16 -7.33 26.22
N LEU A 649 4.74 -7.51 25.03
CA LEU A 649 6.00 -6.87 24.65
C LEU A 649 5.86 -5.35 24.57
N LEU A 650 4.79 -4.84 23.94
CA LEU A 650 4.56 -3.39 23.88
C LEU A 650 4.27 -2.82 25.28
N PHE A 651 3.47 -3.51 26.09
CA PHE A 651 3.19 -3.09 27.46
C PHE A 651 4.44 -3.05 28.33
N LEU A 652 5.30 -4.07 28.22
CA LEU A 652 6.61 -4.11 28.88
C LEU A 652 7.46 -2.91 28.45
N PHE A 653 7.59 -2.68 27.15
CA PHE A 653 8.41 -1.60 26.62
C PHE A 653 7.94 -0.22 27.11
N VAL A 654 6.63 0.06 27.08
CA VAL A 654 6.09 1.32 27.60
C VAL A 654 6.37 1.47 29.10
N ASN A 655 6.22 0.40 29.89
CA ASN A 655 6.57 0.45 31.32
C ASN A 655 8.08 0.67 31.55
N MET A 656 8.96 0.09 30.73
CA MET A 656 10.40 0.35 30.79
C MET A 656 10.72 1.82 30.52
N LEU A 657 10.09 2.42 29.51
CA LEU A 657 10.24 3.85 29.21
C LEU A 657 9.77 4.74 30.37
N LEU A 658 8.63 4.43 30.96
CA LEU A 658 8.08 5.20 32.08
C LEU A 658 8.90 5.03 33.36
N HIS A 659 9.42 3.83 33.61
CA HIS A 659 10.32 3.57 34.73
C HIS A 659 11.66 4.31 34.55
N LEU A 660 12.21 4.32 33.32
CA LEU A 660 13.40 5.10 32.98
C LEU A 660 13.17 6.60 33.23
N TYR A 661 12.01 7.13 32.83
CA TYR A 661 11.64 8.51 33.14
C TYR A 661 11.54 8.76 34.64
N ALA A 662 10.78 7.93 35.36
CA ALA A 662 10.49 8.10 36.78
C ALA A 662 11.75 8.02 37.65
N SER A 663 12.66 7.09 37.37
CA SER A 663 13.89 6.87 38.13
C SER A 663 14.85 8.08 38.09
N TYR A 664 14.88 8.80 36.96
CA TYR A 664 15.68 10.03 36.84
C TYR A 664 14.94 11.26 37.36
N ALA A 665 13.62 11.36 37.15
CA ALA A 665 12.83 12.51 37.59
C ALA A 665 12.62 12.55 39.12
N TRP A 666 12.55 11.38 39.79
CA TRP A 666 12.37 11.25 41.24
C TRP A 666 13.33 10.22 41.86
N PRO A 667 14.62 10.53 42.00
CA PRO A 667 15.58 9.61 42.63
C PRO A 667 15.29 9.43 44.12
N LEU A 668 15.23 8.18 44.57
CA LEU A 668 14.90 7.77 45.95
C LEU A 668 15.82 8.36 47.04
N ASN A 669 16.97 8.93 46.67
CA ASN A 669 18.01 9.43 47.58
C ASN A 669 17.92 10.93 47.93
N SER A 670 16.83 11.64 47.60
CA SER A 670 16.65 13.01 48.09
C SER A 670 16.43 13.02 49.61
N SER A 671 17.43 13.52 50.36
CA SER A 671 17.50 13.56 51.84
C SER A 671 16.19 13.97 52.55
N PRO A 672 15.83 13.34 53.69
CA PRO A 672 14.64 13.68 54.47
C PRO A 672 14.58 15.13 54.97
N THR A 673 15.69 15.88 54.94
CA THR A 673 15.72 17.30 55.30
C THR A 673 15.09 18.22 54.25
N ALA A 674 15.15 17.88 52.96
CA ALA A 674 14.52 18.69 51.90
C ALA A 674 12.98 18.62 51.97
N LEU A 675 12.44 17.47 52.38
CA LEU A 675 10.98 17.24 52.53
C LEU A 675 10.39 17.89 53.79
N LYS A 676 11.19 18.14 54.83
CA LYS A 676 10.73 18.83 56.06
C LYS A 676 10.52 20.32 55.84
N VAL A 677 11.38 20.97 55.05
CA VAL A 677 11.27 22.41 54.73
C VAL A 677 9.96 22.69 53.96
N ASP A 678 9.57 21.81 53.03
CA ASP A 678 8.31 21.95 52.28
C ASP A 678 7.06 21.68 53.14
N ALA A 679 7.15 20.79 54.13
CA ALA A 679 6.03 20.45 55.02
C ALA A 679 5.74 21.54 56.08
N GLU A 680 6.77 22.25 56.55
CA GLU A 680 6.61 23.41 57.44
C GLU A 680 6.15 24.67 56.68
N ALA A 681 6.64 24.89 55.45
CA ALA A 681 6.15 25.96 54.58
C ALA A 681 4.66 25.78 54.22
N MET A 682 4.19 24.55 53.99
CA MET A 682 2.76 24.28 53.74
C MET A 682 1.87 24.43 54.99
N ARG A 683 2.37 24.15 56.19
CA ARG A 683 1.62 24.39 57.44
C ARG A 683 1.45 25.88 57.76
N ALA A 684 2.39 26.72 57.35
CA ALA A 684 2.31 28.17 57.53
C ALA A 684 1.27 28.84 56.60
N SER A 685 0.99 28.25 55.42
CA SER A 685 0.02 28.80 54.45
C SER A 685 -1.46 28.54 54.77
N GLY A 686 -1.76 27.72 55.80
CA GLY A 686 -3.12 27.28 56.14
C GLY A 686 -3.88 28.15 57.16
N ARG A 687 -3.38 29.34 57.51
CA ARG A 687 -4.00 30.21 58.52
C ARG A 687 -3.90 31.70 58.15
N ALA A 688 -4.78 32.18 57.26
CA ALA A 688 -5.22 33.59 57.26
C ALA A 688 -6.44 33.82 56.35
N ASN A 689 -7.23 34.82 56.75
CA ASN A 689 -8.57 35.21 56.29
C ASN A 689 -8.72 35.59 54.81
N GLY A 690 -9.98 35.57 54.38
CA GLY A 690 -10.43 36.01 53.05
C GLY A 690 -10.22 37.49 52.74
N GLY A 691 -10.25 37.76 51.43
CA GLY A 691 -10.15 39.08 50.81
C GLY A 691 -9.76 38.92 49.34
N LEU A 692 -10.46 39.62 48.45
CA LEU A 692 -10.15 39.67 47.01
C LEU A 692 -8.75 40.24 46.72
N ASN A 693 -8.25 39.87 45.53
CA ASN A 693 -7.15 40.47 44.76
C ASN A 693 -5.71 40.22 45.25
N GLY A 694 -4.87 39.76 44.32
CA GLY A 694 -3.41 39.85 44.41
C GLY A 694 -2.70 38.52 44.15
N HIS A 695 -1.80 38.54 43.16
CA HIS A 695 -0.89 37.45 42.78
C HIS A 695 -0.25 36.73 43.98
N ALA A 696 -0.46 35.42 44.07
CA ALA A 696 0.22 34.56 45.05
C ALA A 696 1.48 33.95 44.43
N MET A 697 2.64 34.26 45.03
CA MET A 697 3.94 33.65 44.74
C MET A 697 3.94 32.15 45.03
N SER A 698 4.44 31.35 44.10
CA SER A 698 4.53 29.88 44.19
C SER A 698 5.90 29.43 44.74
N GLY A 699 5.87 28.50 45.71
CA GLY A 699 7.04 27.93 46.37
C GLY A 699 7.80 26.86 45.57
N ALA A 700 8.94 26.43 46.12
CA ALA A 700 10.07 25.74 45.49
C ALA A 700 9.78 24.44 44.69
N SER A 701 8.61 23.80 44.84
CA SER A 701 8.22 22.64 44.01
C SER A 701 7.58 23.03 42.68
N ASP A 702 7.01 24.24 42.59
CA ASP A 702 6.62 24.85 41.32
C ASP A 702 7.89 25.24 40.55
N SER A 703 8.97 25.65 41.23
CA SER A 703 10.22 26.01 40.55
C SER A 703 10.84 24.86 39.77
N ARG A 704 10.84 23.60 40.23
CA ARG A 704 11.55 22.52 39.49
C ARG A 704 10.81 21.95 38.28
N VAL A 705 9.48 22.08 38.24
CA VAL A 705 8.66 21.65 37.09
C VAL A 705 8.43 22.83 36.14
N ARG A 706 8.36 24.05 36.68
CA ARG A 706 8.43 25.26 35.89
C ARG A 706 9.85 25.48 35.34
N ASP A 707 10.92 25.05 36.01
CA ASP A 707 12.28 24.90 35.46
C ASP A 707 12.44 23.65 34.56
N ALA A 708 11.35 22.93 34.26
CA ALA A 708 11.32 21.95 33.18
C ALA A 708 10.58 22.48 31.94
N GLU A 709 9.59 23.38 32.10
CA GLU A 709 8.84 24.04 31.00
C GLU A 709 9.39 25.45 30.62
N GLU A 710 9.86 26.24 31.57
CA GLU A 710 10.48 27.58 31.46
C GLU A 710 11.99 27.47 31.17
N PHE A 711 12.61 26.32 31.48
CA PHE A 711 14.02 26.02 31.18
C PHE A 711 14.21 25.26 29.85
N GLU A 712 13.14 25.02 29.09
CA GLU A 712 13.23 24.83 27.64
C GLU A 712 13.64 26.16 26.94
N LEU A 713 13.58 27.31 27.64
CA LEU A 713 14.01 28.62 27.12
C LEU A 713 15.36 29.13 27.64
N GLU A 714 15.86 28.68 28.80
CA GLU A 714 17.14 29.17 29.38
C GLU A 714 18.29 28.14 29.43
N GLY A 715 18.04 26.84 29.27
CA GLY A 715 19.03 25.76 29.52
C GLY A 715 20.03 25.41 28.41
N LEU A 716 20.35 26.35 27.52
CA LEU A 716 21.49 26.23 26.59
C LEU A 716 22.56 27.29 26.90
N ILE A 717 22.42 28.01 28.02
CA ILE A 717 23.42 28.93 28.55
C ILE A 717 23.99 28.31 29.83
N SER A 718 25.32 28.19 29.85
CA SER A 718 26.22 27.76 30.93
C SER A 718 26.35 26.26 31.22
N GLU A 719 27.23 25.59 30.47
CA GLU A 719 28.26 24.73 31.07
C GLU A 719 29.58 24.98 30.32
N GLY A 720 30.44 25.79 30.93
CA GLY A 720 31.73 26.14 30.39
C GLY A 720 32.46 27.11 31.29
N GLU A 721 32.78 26.67 32.53
CA GLU A 721 33.87 27.22 33.34
C GLU A 721 34.10 26.33 34.57
N GLU A 722 34.87 25.26 34.41
CA GLU A 722 35.72 24.73 35.49
C GLU A 722 37.14 24.55 34.93
N GLU A 723 38.02 25.50 35.26
CA GLU A 723 39.36 25.26 35.84
C GLU A 723 40.23 26.53 35.77
N SER A 724 40.44 27.19 36.92
CA SER A 724 41.78 27.61 37.36
C SER A 724 41.72 27.98 38.85
N GLY A 725 42.57 27.32 39.64
CA GLY A 725 42.46 27.27 41.09
C GLY A 725 43.04 28.46 41.85
N PHE A 726 42.63 28.60 43.12
CA PHE A 726 43.50 28.97 44.23
C PHE A 726 42.84 28.67 45.59
N SER A 727 43.66 28.25 46.57
CA SER A 727 43.30 27.82 47.94
C SER A 727 42.97 28.98 48.89
N PRO A 728 42.46 28.73 50.13
CA PRO A 728 41.61 29.66 50.88
C PRO A 728 42.39 30.64 51.78
N GLY A 729 41.93 31.90 51.82
CA GLY A 729 42.48 32.96 52.67
C GLY A 729 41.39 33.67 53.48
N ARG A 730 41.30 33.31 54.76
CA ARG A 730 40.55 33.99 55.82
C ARG A 730 41.04 35.44 56.01
N LYS A 731 40.16 36.45 56.01
CA LYS A 731 40.30 37.65 56.85
C LYS A 731 39.01 38.46 56.97
N GLN A 732 38.63 38.71 58.22
CA GLN A 732 37.67 39.71 58.69
C GLN A 732 38.13 41.13 58.31
N THR A 733 37.16 42.03 58.05
CA THR A 733 37.04 43.41 58.57
C THR A 733 35.71 43.98 58.06
N GLN A 734 34.67 44.10 58.89
CA GLN A 734 34.27 45.30 59.64
C GLN A 734 34.15 46.62 58.83
N ARG A 735 32.88 46.96 58.54
CA ARG A 735 32.13 48.17 58.97
C ARG A 735 32.31 49.53 58.24
N VAL A 736 31.15 50.21 58.18
CA VAL A 736 30.87 51.65 57.95
C VAL A 736 30.87 52.04 56.47
N THR A 737 29.83 52.64 55.88
CA THR A 737 28.69 53.47 56.34
C THR A 737 27.33 52.95 55.91
#